data_AF-A0A3D1WCA2-F1
#
_entry.id   AF-A0A3D1WCA2-F1
#
_cell.length_a   1.000
_cell.length_b   1.000
_cell.length_c   1.000
_cell.angle_alpha   90.00
_cell.angle_beta   90.00
_cell.angle_gamma   90.00
#
_symmetry.space_group_name_H-M   'P 1'
#
loop_
_entity.id
_entity.type
_entity.pdbx_description
1 polymer ?
#
loop_
_entity_poly.entity_id
_entity_poly.type
_entity_poly.pdbx_seq_one_letter_code
_entity_poly.pdbx_strand_id
1 'polypeptide(L)'
;MSYDKREEDVVTNLSNNIHIDDIVEQSLANPNRRRLMASGVAGAAALSFMGLTGCGGSDNPSTPAPAPVTPTGPVKATALGFPAIPKSLADSVIVPPGYQASVLFRLGDPMSAATPDYKNDGTDTAASFTARAGDHHDGMHFFGMTATGAYDPNASDRGLLCMNHEAITPAFLHPNGATTVAGVRTVNEEVLKELNVHGVSVIEVVRNGNTWSYVRNSVYNRRITTNTDMILSGPAAGTPFMITRYSTNGTRTRGTVNNCANGYTPWGTYLTCEENYAGYFRRVTATDNANRTAKELVSFARNGIAGTGREGWATAVATDPADTTFSRWNTEKRGSSTDGSDDFRNVSNTYGWNVEIDPFNATSTPRKRTAMGRFAHEGAWPAKVVAGQPLVWYMGDDSRGEYIYKYVSDANWDPADATRGLAAGDKYLDAGKLYVARFNADGTGDWLELRFGTGPITSTNTTYAFANQADVLINPRLAADVRGATKMDRPEWGAVDPFTSSVYLTLTNNSSTIRTLASTDAANPRFYNDPRTAGPNAGAAQRGNPNGHIIRWIEVSSNPAALQFGWDIFLFGARSTQDTRTVNLSGLTAANDFSSPDGLWFGRNGILWIQTDDGAYTDVTNCMLLAAIPGSVRDGATVTVANVDGTATKNVTTYVGAQLGETRLRRFLVGPKECEITGLAESADGKALFVNIQHPGEDTAPNFATRTYGSYWPDGGSARPRSATIVITRTDGGVIGV
;
A
#
# COMPACT_ATOMS: atom_id res chain seq x y z
N MET A 1 -12.72 -26.38 7.80
CA MET A 1 -11.50 -25.80 8.39
C MET A 1 -11.65 -24.30 8.23
N SER A 2 -11.88 -23.60 9.33
CA SER A 2 -11.88 -22.13 9.36
C SER A 2 -10.44 -21.71 9.14
N TYR A 3 -10.08 -21.34 7.91
CA TYR A 3 -8.88 -20.56 7.67
C TYR A 3 -9.22 -19.21 8.30
N ASP A 4 -8.60 -18.86 9.42
CA ASP A 4 -8.61 -17.47 9.86
C ASP A 4 -7.85 -16.72 8.76
N LYS A 5 -8.56 -15.99 7.90
CA LYS A 5 -7.96 -15.24 6.78
C LYS A 5 -6.95 -14.20 7.28
N ARG A 6 -6.92 -13.90 8.58
CA ARG A 6 -5.93 -13.01 9.20
C ARG A 6 -4.68 -13.73 9.72
N GLU A 7 -4.57 -15.04 9.55
CA GLU A 7 -3.29 -15.78 9.61
C GLU A 7 -2.45 -15.62 8.32
N GLU A 8 -2.84 -14.72 7.41
CA GLU A 8 -2.13 -14.42 6.16
C GLU A 8 -0.68 -13.92 6.38
N ASP A 9 -0.35 -13.43 7.58
CA ASP A 9 1.00 -12.97 7.92
C ASP A 9 1.90 -14.09 8.45
N VAL A 10 2.35 -15.00 7.59
CA VAL A 10 3.47 -15.88 7.96
C VAL A 10 4.67 -15.00 8.30
N VAL A 11 5.05 -14.99 9.58
CA VAL A 11 6.25 -14.26 10.01
C VAL A 11 7.47 -14.88 9.35
N THR A 12 8.11 -14.12 8.47
CA THR A 12 9.30 -14.54 7.73
C THR A 12 10.57 -13.80 8.16
N ASN A 13 10.44 -12.68 8.89
CA ASN A 13 11.59 -11.94 9.42
C ASN A 13 12.06 -12.46 10.79
N LEU A 14 12.87 -13.52 10.76
CA LEU A 14 13.54 -14.07 11.95
C LEU A 14 14.95 -13.50 12.17
N SER A 15 15.32 -12.41 11.49
CA SER A 15 16.67 -11.83 11.64
C SER A 15 16.92 -11.35 13.07
N ASN A 16 18.18 -11.35 13.50
CA ASN A 16 18.58 -10.74 14.77
C ASN A 16 18.79 -9.22 14.62
N ASN A 17 18.15 -8.57 13.62
CA ASN A 17 18.21 -7.13 13.49
C ASN A 17 17.72 -6.51 14.79
N ILE A 18 18.65 -5.86 15.46
CA ILE A 18 18.51 -5.25 16.77
C ILE A 18 17.34 -4.27 16.78
N HIS A 19 16.50 -4.41 17.79
CA HIS A 19 15.63 -3.32 18.20
C HIS A 19 16.53 -2.21 18.74
N ILE A 20 16.25 -0.96 18.38
CA ILE A 20 17.28 0.07 18.50
C ILE A 20 17.79 0.31 19.93
N ASP A 21 17.00 -0.01 20.96
CA ASP A 21 17.43 0.09 22.35
C ASP A 21 18.65 -0.80 22.66
N ASP A 22 18.79 -1.94 21.97
CA ASP A 22 19.95 -2.83 22.10
C ASP A 22 21.24 -2.18 21.53
N ILE A 23 21.10 -1.25 20.57
CA ILE A 23 22.22 -0.43 20.05
C ILE A 23 22.66 0.59 21.08
N VAL A 24 21.71 1.21 21.79
CA VAL A 24 22.02 2.21 22.81
C VAL A 24 22.76 1.55 23.97
N GLU A 25 22.32 0.39 24.45
CA GLU A 25 23.03 -0.38 25.49
C GLU A 25 24.43 -0.83 25.02
N GLN A 26 24.58 -1.30 23.79
CA GLN A 26 25.90 -1.64 23.22
C GLN A 26 26.79 -0.41 22.99
N SER A 27 26.22 0.75 22.66
CA SER A 27 26.95 2.00 22.46
C SER A 27 27.42 2.61 23.79
N LEU A 28 26.64 2.44 24.86
CA LEU A 28 26.99 2.82 26.23
C LEU A 28 28.05 1.86 26.82
N ALA A 29 28.12 0.62 26.34
CA ALA A 29 29.17 -0.35 26.69
C ALA A 29 30.52 -0.10 25.98
N ASN A 30 30.61 0.87 25.05
CA ASN A 30 31.83 1.12 24.26
C ASN A 30 32.38 2.55 24.49
N PRO A 31 33.27 2.76 25.49
CA PRO A 31 33.71 4.09 25.92
C PRO A 31 34.54 4.90 24.90
N ASN A 32 34.84 4.36 23.71
CA ASN A 32 35.71 5.00 22.71
C ASN A 32 35.02 5.91 21.69
N ARG A 33 33.70 6.15 21.77
CA ARG A 33 32.97 7.06 20.86
C ARG A 33 32.66 8.45 21.43
N ARG A 34 33.22 8.82 22.57
CA ARG A 34 33.00 10.15 23.18
C ARG A 34 34.18 11.10 22.93
N ARG A 35 34.32 11.59 21.70
CA ARG A 35 35.17 12.76 21.38
C ARG A 35 34.80 13.35 20.02
N LEU A 36 33.76 14.19 20.01
CA LEU A 36 33.69 15.43 19.20
C LEU A 36 32.38 16.16 19.54
N MET A 37 32.41 17.06 20.53
CA MET A 37 31.46 18.17 20.71
C MET A 37 32.01 19.07 21.81
N ALA A 38 33.02 19.88 21.48
CA ALA A 38 33.46 21.02 22.29
C ALA A 38 34.39 21.93 21.47
N SER A 39 33.81 22.79 20.62
CA SER A 39 34.39 24.04 20.06
C SER A 39 33.60 24.41 18.80
N GLY A 40 33.01 25.59 18.61
CA GLY A 40 33.04 26.80 19.42
C GLY A 40 31.98 27.79 18.89
N VAL A 41 31.55 28.66 19.79
CA VAL A 41 30.82 29.90 19.49
C VAL A 41 31.87 31.02 19.38
N ALA A 42 31.86 31.81 18.30
CA ALA A 42 32.06 33.28 18.27
C ALA A 42 32.56 33.76 16.90
N GLY A 43 31.94 34.83 16.36
CA GLY A 43 32.55 35.66 15.32
C GLY A 43 31.55 36.32 14.37
N ALA A 44 31.01 37.48 14.76
CA ALA A 44 30.28 38.39 13.87
C ALA A 44 31.26 39.38 13.19
N ALA A 45 31.04 39.73 11.92
CA ALA A 45 31.40 41.04 11.36
C ALA A 45 30.69 41.30 10.01
N ALA A 46 30.17 42.51 9.87
CA ALA A 46 29.43 43.07 8.75
C ALA A 46 30.30 43.39 7.52
N LEU A 47 29.68 43.52 6.33
CA LEU A 47 30.13 44.40 5.24
C LEU A 47 28.96 44.77 4.31
N SER A 48 28.98 46.03 3.88
CA SER A 48 27.88 46.82 3.33
C SER A 48 27.87 46.92 1.80
N PHE A 49 26.67 47.15 1.25
CA PHE A 49 26.27 47.93 0.05
C PHE A 49 27.24 48.14 -1.14
N MET A 50 26.73 47.86 -2.36
CA MET A 50 26.66 48.84 -3.47
C MET A 50 25.41 48.60 -4.32
N GLY A 51 24.69 49.69 -4.62
CA GLY A 51 23.52 49.70 -5.51
C GLY A 51 23.90 49.98 -6.97
N LEU A 52 22.95 49.70 -7.87
CA LEU A 52 22.95 50.25 -9.22
C LEU A 52 21.51 50.65 -9.58
N THR A 53 21.31 51.97 -9.72
CA THR A 53 20.15 52.60 -10.32
C THR A 53 20.24 52.50 -11.85
N GLY A 54 19.14 52.13 -12.49
CA GLY A 54 18.95 52.26 -13.94
C GLY A 54 17.55 52.80 -14.22
N CYS A 55 17.48 54.04 -14.72
CA CYS A 55 16.25 54.73 -15.13
C CYS A 55 16.02 54.63 -16.64
N GLY A 56 14.75 54.65 -17.05
CA GLY A 56 14.25 54.91 -18.41
C GLY A 56 13.32 53.80 -18.89
N GLY A 57 12.04 53.98 -19.20
CA GLY A 57 11.21 55.17 -19.41
C GLY A 57 10.52 55.06 -20.79
N SER A 58 9.21 54.82 -20.83
CA SER A 58 8.27 55.30 -21.87
C SER A 58 6.86 54.74 -21.63
N ASP A 59 5.92 55.64 -21.36
CA ASP A 59 4.48 55.38 -21.24
C ASP A 59 3.82 55.15 -22.61
N ASN A 60 2.95 54.16 -22.69
CA ASN A 60 1.87 54.06 -23.69
C ASN A 60 0.63 53.48 -23.00
N PRO A 61 -0.57 54.09 -23.12
CA PRO A 61 -1.75 53.61 -22.43
C PRO A 61 -2.39 52.46 -23.22
N SER A 62 -2.05 51.21 -22.89
CA SER A 62 -2.82 50.05 -23.32
C SER A 62 -3.93 49.78 -22.30
N THR A 63 -5.19 49.74 -22.78
CA THR A 63 -6.36 49.23 -22.06
C THR A 63 -6.03 47.96 -21.26
N PRO A 64 -6.42 47.84 -19.98
CA PRO A 64 -6.11 46.65 -19.19
C PRO A 64 -6.78 45.44 -19.81
N ALA A 65 -5.98 44.46 -20.25
CA ALA A 65 -6.47 43.11 -20.45
C ALA A 65 -7.05 42.61 -19.11
N PRO A 66 -8.11 41.77 -19.12
CA PRO A 66 -8.57 41.13 -17.90
C PRO A 66 -7.37 40.47 -17.22
N ALA A 67 -7.18 40.74 -15.93
CA ALA A 67 -6.13 40.07 -15.17
C ALA A 67 -6.30 38.55 -15.37
N PRO A 68 -5.21 37.82 -15.69
CA PRO A 68 -5.26 36.37 -15.66
C PRO A 68 -5.83 35.97 -14.30
N VAL A 69 -6.89 35.18 -14.30
CA VAL A 69 -7.39 34.55 -13.08
C VAL A 69 -6.27 33.61 -12.67
N THR A 70 -5.37 34.07 -11.80
CA THR A 70 -4.35 33.21 -11.23
C THR A 70 -5.12 32.09 -10.52
N PRO A 71 -4.93 30.81 -10.89
CA PRO A 71 -5.54 29.72 -10.15
C PRO A 71 -5.12 29.92 -8.69
N THR A 72 -6.10 30.14 -7.81
CA THR A 72 -5.82 30.13 -6.37
C THR A 72 -5.29 28.73 -6.08
N GLY A 73 -3.99 28.63 -5.79
CA GLY A 73 -3.37 27.38 -5.43
C GLY A 73 -4.14 26.72 -4.27
N PRO A 74 -3.99 25.40 -4.07
CA PRO A 74 -4.71 24.70 -3.02
C PRO A 74 -4.50 25.40 -1.68
N VAL A 75 -5.61 25.69 -0.99
CA VAL A 75 -5.59 26.32 0.34
C VAL A 75 -5.57 25.20 1.38
N LYS A 76 -4.56 25.22 2.26
CA LYS A 76 -4.47 24.25 3.36
C LYS A 76 -5.63 24.46 4.34
N ALA A 77 -6.38 23.40 4.60
CA ALA A 77 -7.45 23.40 5.59
C ALA A 77 -6.89 23.64 7.00
N THR A 78 -7.59 24.43 7.82
CA THR A 78 -7.19 24.73 9.21
C THR A 78 -8.12 24.08 10.24
N ALA A 79 -9.33 23.69 9.83
CA ALA A 79 -10.31 22.98 10.65
C ALA A 79 -11.18 22.08 9.77
N LEU A 80 -11.72 21.01 10.34
CA LEU A 80 -12.67 20.12 9.66
C LEU A 80 -14.10 20.71 9.70
N GLY A 81 -14.73 20.79 8.53
CA GLY A 81 -16.04 21.44 8.31
C GLY A 81 -17.27 20.55 8.55
N PHE A 82 -17.10 19.35 9.12
CA PHE A 82 -18.18 18.39 9.34
C PHE A 82 -18.14 17.80 10.76
N PRO A 83 -19.27 17.47 11.39
CA PRO A 83 -19.27 16.80 12.68
C PRO A 83 -18.79 15.34 12.56
N ALA A 84 -18.11 14.84 13.58
CA ALA A 84 -17.74 13.42 13.61
C ALA A 84 -18.99 12.53 13.63
N ILE A 85 -18.96 11.42 12.89
CA ILE A 85 -20.02 10.42 12.95
C ILE A 85 -19.74 9.39 14.06
N PRO A 86 -20.79 8.81 14.68
CA PRO A 86 -20.62 7.76 15.67
C PRO A 86 -20.10 6.46 15.03
N LYS A 87 -19.56 5.59 15.88
CA LYS A 87 -19.28 4.19 15.54
C LYS A 87 -20.57 3.46 15.15
N SER A 88 -20.44 2.43 14.32
CA SER A 88 -21.57 1.61 13.88
C SER A 88 -21.13 0.19 13.53
N LEU A 89 -22.02 -0.77 13.79
CA LEU A 89 -21.92 -2.16 13.33
C LEU A 89 -22.99 -2.49 12.28
N ALA A 90 -23.68 -1.47 11.75
CA ALA A 90 -24.71 -1.64 10.74
C ALA A 90 -24.12 -2.13 9.41
N ASP A 91 -24.88 -2.90 8.66
CA ASP A 91 -24.51 -3.34 7.31
C ASP A 91 -24.80 -2.23 6.27
N SER A 92 -24.21 -1.06 6.46
CA SER A 92 -24.40 0.11 5.61
C SER A 92 -23.21 1.06 5.67
N VAL A 93 -23.06 1.87 4.62
CA VAL A 93 -22.14 3.01 4.62
C VAL A 93 -22.82 4.20 5.30
N ILE A 94 -22.13 4.82 6.25
CA ILE A 94 -22.58 6.02 6.97
C ILE A 94 -21.59 7.16 6.73
N VAL A 95 -22.09 8.33 6.34
CA VAL A 95 -21.31 9.57 6.11
C VAL A 95 -21.93 10.75 6.89
N PRO A 96 -21.23 11.88 7.08
CA PRO A 96 -21.72 12.98 7.89
C PRO A 96 -22.91 13.69 7.23
N PRO A 97 -23.76 14.40 8.02
CA PRO A 97 -24.80 15.27 7.46
C PRO A 97 -24.21 16.28 6.45
N GLY A 98 -24.93 16.51 5.35
CA GLY A 98 -24.46 17.36 4.25
C GLY A 98 -23.60 16.63 3.20
N TYR A 99 -23.31 15.34 3.42
CA TYR A 99 -22.66 14.47 2.44
C TYR A 99 -23.62 13.39 1.95
N GLN A 100 -23.34 12.88 0.75
CA GLN A 100 -24.00 11.73 0.16
C GLN A 100 -22.95 10.75 -0.37
N ALA A 101 -23.22 9.45 -0.25
CA ALA A 101 -22.42 8.38 -0.85
C ALA A 101 -23.28 7.62 -1.87
N SER A 102 -22.73 7.37 -3.05
CA SER A 102 -23.37 6.55 -4.10
C SER A 102 -22.42 5.49 -4.63
N VAL A 103 -22.92 4.27 -4.84
CA VAL A 103 -22.14 3.19 -5.44
C VAL A 103 -21.86 3.50 -6.91
N LEU A 104 -20.59 3.45 -7.31
CA LEU A 104 -20.13 3.74 -8.67
C LEU A 104 -19.84 2.46 -9.46
N PHE A 105 -19.10 1.52 -8.88
CA PHE A 105 -18.61 0.32 -9.56
C PHE A 105 -18.44 -0.81 -8.55
N ARG A 106 -18.93 -2.00 -8.86
CA ARG A 106 -18.95 -3.16 -7.95
C ARG A 106 -18.36 -4.39 -8.62
N LEU A 107 -17.89 -5.37 -7.83
CA LEU A 107 -17.54 -6.71 -8.32
C LEU A 107 -18.55 -7.20 -9.36
N GLY A 108 -18.05 -7.64 -10.53
CA GLY A 108 -18.87 -8.20 -11.60
C GLY A 108 -19.51 -7.17 -12.53
N ASP A 109 -19.53 -5.87 -12.17
CA ASP A 109 -20.11 -4.84 -13.04
C ASP A 109 -19.43 -4.87 -14.43
N PRO A 110 -20.21 -4.95 -15.51
CA PRO A 110 -19.70 -5.14 -16.87
C PRO A 110 -19.01 -3.87 -17.40
N MET A 111 -17.87 -4.06 -18.07
CA MET A 111 -17.06 -2.99 -18.66
C MET A 111 -17.19 -2.89 -20.18
N SER A 112 -18.17 -3.59 -20.75
CA SER A 112 -18.55 -3.49 -22.18
C SER A 112 -20.03 -3.84 -22.37
N ALA A 113 -20.60 -3.47 -23.51
CA ALA A 113 -21.95 -3.84 -23.93
C ALA A 113 -22.07 -5.33 -24.30
N ALA A 114 -20.96 -5.97 -24.70
CA ALA A 114 -20.94 -7.40 -25.03
C ALA A 114 -20.99 -8.28 -23.78
N THR A 115 -20.54 -7.75 -22.64
CA THR A 115 -20.61 -8.45 -21.35
C THR A 115 -22.02 -8.27 -20.77
N PRO A 116 -22.79 -9.34 -20.52
CA PRO A 116 -24.12 -9.23 -19.92
C PRO A 116 -24.03 -8.72 -18.47
N ASP A 117 -25.16 -8.29 -17.91
CA ASP A 117 -25.21 -7.87 -16.51
C ASP A 117 -24.83 -9.02 -15.58
N TYR A 118 -24.24 -8.68 -14.43
CA TYR A 118 -23.77 -9.67 -13.46
C TYR A 118 -24.95 -10.35 -12.78
N LYS A 119 -24.98 -11.68 -12.78
CA LYS A 119 -26.09 -12.42 -12.18
C LYS A 119 -25.98 -12.49 -10.66
N ASN A 120 -24.76 -12.41 -10.14
CA ASN A 120 -24.44 -12.52 -8.71
C ASN A 120 -24.98 -13.79 -8.04
N ASP A 121 -25.04 -14.90 -8.78
CA ASP A 121 -25.46 -16.23 -8.29
C ASP A 121 -24.35 -17.29 -8.39
N GLY A 122 -23.15 -16.86 -8.80
CA GLY A 122 -21.97 -17.71 -9.03
C GLY A 122 -21.91 -18.38 -10.40
N THR A 123 -22.91 -18.23 -11.27
CA THR A 123 -22.98 -18.91 -12.58
C THR A 123 -22.37 -18.13 -13.74
N ASP A 124 -21.90 -16.90 -13.52
CA ASP A 124 -21.12 -16.14 -14.51
C ASP A 124 -19.84 -16.90 -14.90
N THR A 125 -19.48 -16.84 -16.18
CA THR A 125 -18.32 -17.60 -16.71
C THR A 125 -17.01 -16.91 -16.38
N ALA A 126 -15.92 -17.67 -16.26
CA ALA A 126 -14.56 -17.19 -16.08
C ALA A 126 -14.16 -16.20 -17.19
N ALA A 127 -14.53 -16.50 -18.44
CA ALA A 127 -14.23 -15.64 -19.58
C ALA A 127 -14.88 -14.26 -19.45
N SER A 128 -16.09 -14.15 -18.86
CA SER A 128 -16.77 -12.87 -18.69
C SER A 128 -16.00 -11.91 -17.76
N PHE A 129 -15.25 -12.44 -16.78
CA PHE A 129 -14.44 -11.63 -15.87
C PHE A 129 -13.23 -10.96 -16.51
N THR A 130 -12.92 -11.25 -17.78
CA THR A 130 -11.95 -10.44 -18.55
C THR A 130 -12.50 -9.06 -18.93
N ALA A 131 -13.81 -8.83 -18.78
CA ALA A 131 -14.49 -7.57 -19.10
C ALA A 131 -15.56 -7.21 -18.04
N ARG A 132 -15.30 -7.56 -16.78
CA ARG A 132 -16.07 -7.16 -15.58
C ARG A 132 -15.13 -6.57 -14.54
N ALA A 133 -15.64 -5.82 -13.57
CA ALA A 133 -14.91 -5.53 -12.33
C ALA A 133 -14.38 -6.82 -11.67
N GLY A 134 -13.18 -6.74 -11.10
CA GLY A 134 -12.65 -7.77 -10.20
C GLY A 134 -13.27 -7.71 -8.80
N ASP A 135 -12.71 -8.46 -7.86
CA ASP A 135 -13.15 -8.50 -6.46
C ASP A 135 -12.09 -7.86 -5.57
N HIS A 136 -12.49 -7.58 -4.33
CA HIS A 136 -11.65 -6.95 -3.30
C HIS A 136 -10.99 -5.69 -3.85
N HIS A 137 -11.84 -4.71 -4.17
CA HIS A 137 -11.42 -3.42 -4.72
C HIS A 137 -10.47 -2.72 -3.72
N ASP A 138 -9.24 -2.45 -4.12
CA ASP A 138 -8.21 -1.89 -3.23
C ASP A 138 -7.62 -0.57 -3.77
N GLY A 139 -6.30 -0.38 -3.77
CA GLY A 139 -5.61 0.82 -4.18
C GLY A 139 -6.15 1.41 -5.47
N MET A 140 -6.27 2.74 -5.51
CA MET A 140 -6.77 3.40 -6.70
C MET A 140 -6.21 4.81 -6.91
N HIS A 141 -6.30 5.27 -8.15
CA HIS A 141 -5.95 6.65 -8.53
C HIS A 141 -6.88 7.18 -9.61
N PHE A 142 -7.25 8.46 -9.50
CA PHE A 142 -8.01 9.20 -10.49
C PHE A 142 -7.08 10.01 -11.40
N PHE A 143 -7.05 9.67 -12.68
CA PHE A 143 -6.33 10.41 -13.71
C PHE A 143 -7.30 11.31 -14.47
N GLY A 144 -7.24 12.62 -14.22
CA GLY A 144 -8.04 13.60 -14.95
C GLY A 144 -7.79 13.53 -16.46
N MET A 145 -8.86 13.74 -17.23
CA MET A 145 -8.84 13.64 -18.68
C MET A 145 -9.56 14.82 -19.32
N THR A 146 -8.89 15.46 -20.27
CA THR A 146 -9.45 16.53 -21.09
C THR A 146 -10.61 16.03 -21.97
N ALA A 147 -11.37 16.96 -22.56
CA ALA A 147 -12.43 16.63 -23.50
C ALA A 147 -11.93 15.80 -24.71
N THR A 148 -10.67 16.02 -25.14
CA THR A 148 -10.05 15.32 -26.26
C THR A 148 -9.44 13.96 -25.87
N GLY A 149 -9.51 13.56 -24.61
CA GLY A 149 -8.99 12.27 -24.14
C GLY A 149 -7.53 12.28 -23.69
N ALA A 150 -6.89 13.45 -23.61
CA ALA A 150 -5.52 13.57 -23.11
C ALA A 150 -5.50 13.65 -21.58
N TYR A 151 -4.47 13.08 -20.95
CA TYR A 151 -4.19 13.21 -19.52
C TYR A 151 -4.02 14.69 -19.13
N ASP A 152 -4.72 15.10 -18.08
CA ASP A 152 -4.54 16.39 -17.42
C ASP A 152 -4.79 16.23 -15.92
N PRO A 153 -3.78 16.42 -15.05
CA PRO A 153 -3.95 16.28 -13.61
C PRO A 153 -4.90 17.32 -12.99
N ASN A 154 -5.32 18.35 -13.72
CA ASN A 154 -6.26 19.37 -13.24
C ASN A 154 -7.69 19.16 -13.75
N ALA A 155 -7.93 18.20 -14.63
CA ALA A 155 -9.27 17.89 -15.09
C ALA A 155 -10.05 17.13 -13.99
N SER A 156 -11.27 17.59 -13.71
CA SER A 156 -12.09 17.07 -12.60
C SER A 156 -13.39 16.41 -13.03
N ASP A 157 -13.93 16.72 -14.22
CA ASP A 157 -15.28 16.25 -14.60
C ASP A 157 -15.27 14.94 -15.39
N ARG A 158 -14.10 14.53 -15.87
CA ARG A 158 -13.89 13.32 -16.66
C ARG A 158 -12.49 12.80 -16.38
N GLY A 159 -12.34 11.48 -16.29
CA GLY A 159 -11.05 10.87 -16.04
C GLY A 159 -11.10 9.36 -16.11
N LEU A 160 -9.95 8.75 -15.85
CA LEU A 160 -9.79 7.32 -15.71
C LEU A 160 -9.57 6.99 -14.24
N LEU A 161 -10.38 6.09 -13.69
CA LEU A 161 -10.13 5.49 -12.39
C LEU A 161 -9.40 4.17 -12.60
N CYS A 162 -8.17 4.08 -12.11
CA CYS A 162 -7.41 2.84 -12.05
C CYS A 162 -7.52 2.28 -10.66
N MET A 163 -7.87 1.00 -10.53
CA MET A 163 -8.20 0.38 -9.26
C MET A 163 -7.77 -1.07 -9.23
N ASN A 164 -7.19 -1.47 -8.10
CA ASN A 164 -6.75 -2.83 -7.87
C ASN A 164 -7.89 -3.75 -7.43
N HIS A 165 -7.66 -5.05 -7.64
CA HIS A 165 -8.49 -6.17 -7.22
C HIS A 165 -7.58 -7.18 -6.54
N GLU A 166 -7.51 -7.08 -5.23
CA GLU A 166 -6.44 -7.66 -4.43
C GLU A 166 -6.59 -9.17 -4.26
N ALA A 167 -7.69 -9.59 -3.65
CA ALA A 167 -7.97 -10.97 -3.33
C ALA A 167 -9.41 -11.33 -3.71
N ILE A 168 -9.93 -12.42 -3.15
CA ILE A 168 -11.28 -12.91 -3.42
C ILE A 168 -11.90 -13.48 -2.15
N THR A 169 -13.23 -13.51 -2.11
CA THR A 169 -13.96 -14.45 -1.24
C THR A 169 -14.53 -15.59 -2.10
N PRO A 170 -13.84 -16.75 -2.22
CA PRO A 170 -14.23 -17.81 -3.16
C PRO A 170 -15.66 -18.32 -2.94
N ALA A 171 -16.14 -18.27 -1.71
CA ALA A 171 -17.52 -18.59 -1.35
C ALA A 171 -18.54 -17.77 -2.16
N PHE A 172 -18.25 -16.52 -2.51
CA PHE A 172 -19.18 -15.62 -3.19
C PHE A 172 -19.07 -15.70 -4.72
N LEU A 173 -17.99 -16.26 -5.27
CA LEU A 173 -17.76 -16.31 -6.73
C LEU A 173 -18.38 -17.53 -7.42
N HIS A 174 -18.66 -18.59 -6.68
CA HIS A 174 -19.13 -19.88 -7.23
C HIS A 174 -20.47 -20.31 -6.63
N PRO A 175 -21.31 -21.09 -7.35
CA PRO A 175 -22.67 -21.39 -6.91
C PRO A 175 -22.73 -22.00 -5.50
N ASN A 176 -21.76 -22.87 -5.17
CA ASN A 176 -21.65 -23.54 -3.87
C ASN A 176 -20.27 -23.31 -3.21
N GLY A 177 -19.61 -22.19 -3.51
CA GLY A 177 -18.21 -21.98 -3.19
C GLY A 177 -17.28 -22.86 -4.03
N ALA A 178 -15.99 -22.80 -3.69
CA ALA A 178 -14.92 -23.51 -4.39
C ALA A 178 -15.01 -25.05 -4.22
N THR A 179 -15.07 -25.79 -5.33
CA THR A 179 -15.05 -27.26 -5.38
C THR A 179 -13.65 -27.85 -5.17
N THR A 180 -13.44 -28.51 -4.03
CA THR A 180 -12.17 -29.19 -3.71
C THR A 180 -12.40 -30.65 -3.36
N VAL A 181 -11.69 -31.56 -4.02
CA VAL A 181 -11.74 -33.02 -3.77
C VAL A 181 -10.36 -33.48 -3.33
N ALA A 182 -10.24 -34.04 -2.12
CA ALA A 182 -8.97 -34.50 -1.55
C ALA A 182 -7.84 -33.45 -1.62
N GLY A 183 -8.16 -32.17 -1.42
CA GLY A 183 -7.20 -31.06 -1.48
C GLY A 183 -6.85 -30.58 -2.89
N VAL A 184 -7.56 -31.04 -3.92
CA VAL A 184 -7.33 -30.66 -5.33
C VAL A 184 -8.54 -29.89 -5.88
N ARG A 185 -8.28 -28.79 -6.59
CA ARG A 185 -9.28 -28.04 -7.36
C ARG A 185 -9.60 -28.82 -8.64
N THR A 186 -10.81 -29.39 -8.73
CA THR A 186 -11.20 -30.28 -9.85
C THR A 186 -12.02 -29.59 -10.94
N VAL A 187 -12.42 -28.33 -10.74
CA VAL A 187 -13.23 -27.56 -11.67
C VAL A 187 -12.40 -26.39 -12.23
N ASN A 188 -11.82 -26.59 -13.41
CA ASN A 188 -10.95 -25.58 -14.05
C ASN A 188 -11.63 -24.23 -14.26
N GLU A 189 -12.93 -24.22 -14.57
CA GLU A 189 -13.71 -22.97 -14.76
C GLU A 189 -13.75 -22.10 -13.49
N GLU A 190 -13.80 -22.72 -12.29
CA GLU A 190 -13.74 -21.98 -11.03
C GLU A 190 -12.37 -21.29 -10.87
N VAL A 191 -11.29 -22.03 -11.10
CA VAL A 191 -9.92 -21.51 -10.98
C VAL A 191 -9.65 -20.42 -12.01
N LEU A 192 -10.11 -20.59 -13.26
CA LEU A 192 -9.99 -19.56 -14.29
C LEU A 192 -10.75 -18.28 -13.91
N LYS A 193 -11.91 -18.41 -13.28
CA LYS A 193 -12.67 -17.26 -12.79
C LYS A 193 -11.88 -16.53 -11.71
N GLU A 194 -11.40 -17.25 -10.70
CA GLU A 194 -10.58 -16.69 -9.62
C GLU A 194 -9.36 -15.93 -10.16
N LEU A 195 -8.64 -16.52 -11.12
CA LEU A 195 -7.50 -15.89 -11.80
C LEU A 195 -7.87 -14.58 -12.53
N ASN A 196 -9.06 -14.52 -13.15
CA ASN A 196 -9.52 -13.35 -13.90
C ASN A 196 -10.18 -12.29 -13.02
N VAL A 197 -10.52 -12.61 -11.77
CA VAL A 197 -11.11 -11.67 -10.82
C VAL A 197 -10.03 -10.78 -10.17
N HIS A 198 -8.80 -11.27 -10.02
CA HIS A 198 -7.67 -10.48 -9.51
C HIS A 198 -7.13 -9.46 -10.54
N GLY A 199 -6.32 -8.52 -10.09
CA GLY A 199 -5.52 -7.64 -10.93
C GLY A 199 -5.93 -6.17 -10.85
N VAL A 200 -6.22 -5.53 -11.98
CA VAL A 200 -6.55 -4.10 -12.06
C VAL A 200 -7.71 -3.87 -13.04
N SER A 201 -8.60 -2.94 -12.70
CA SER A 201 -9.54 -2.30 -13.62
C SER A 201 -9.08 -0.88 -13.96
N VAL A 202 -9.14 -0.52 -15.22
CA VAL A 202 -9.16 0.87 -15.69
C VAL A 202 -10.57 1.14 -16.19
N ILE A 203 -11.25 2.15 -15.65
CA ILE A 203 -12.59 2.58 -16.08
C ILE A 203 -12.62 4.09 -16.36
N GLU A 204 -13.30 4.50 -17.42
CA GLU A 204 -13.62 5.92 -17.61
C GLU A 204 -14.78 6.32 -16.70
N VAL A 205 -14.65 7.45 -16.01
CA VAL A 205 -15.68 8.03 -15.16
C VAL A 205 -15.97 9.47 -15.58
N VAL A 206 -17.24 9.85 -15.46
CA VAL A 206 -17.75 11.19 -15.82
C VAL A 206 -18.64 11.74 -14.73
N ARG A 207 -18.58 13.05 -14.56
CA ARG A 207 -19.41 13.83 -13.65
C ARG A 207 -20.49 14.57 -14.44
N ASN A 208 -21.73 14.44 -13.99
CA ASN A 208 -22.88 15.20 -14.46
C ASN A 208 -23.54 15.89 -13.26
N GLY A 209 -23.32 17.20 -13.10
CA GLY A 209 -23.71 17.91 -11.88
C GLY A 209 -22.96 17.38 -10.65
N ASN A 210 -23.67 16.87 -9.63
CA ASN A 210 -23.06 16.21 -8.47
C ASN A 210 -23.06 14.67 -8.57
N THR A 211 -23.51 14.11 -9.69
CA THR A 211 -23.58 12.66 -9.89
C THR A 211 -22.40 12.18 -10.71
N TRP A 212 -21.84 11.04 -10.30
CA TRP A 212 -20.76 10.36 -10.99
C TRP A 212 -21.23 9.02 -11.52
N SER A 213 -20.77 8.66 -12.72
CA SER A 213 -21.02 7.36 -13.33
C SER A 213 -19.80 6.89 -14.13
N TYR A 214 -19.62 5.58 -14.26
CA TYR A 214 -18.62 5.02 -15.18
C TYR A 214 -19.21 4.86 -16.59
N VAL A 215 -18.35 4.96 -17.60
CA VAL A 215 -18.72 4.82 -19.02
C VAL A 215 -18.50 3.37 -19.43
N ARG A 216 -19.58 2.56 -19.40
CA ARG A 216 -19.52 1.11 -19.70
C ARG A 216 -18.87 0.76 -21.03
N ASN A 217 -18.99 1.59 -22.06
CA ASN A 217 -18.45 1.32 -23.40
C ASN A 217 -17.24 2.19 -23.74
N SER A 218 -16.48 2.60 -22.73
CA SER A 218 -15.27 3.39 -22.98
C SER A 218 -14.20 2.55 -23.69
N VAL A 219 -13.50 3.19 -24.62
CA VAL A 219 -12.31 2.63 -25.28
C VAL A 219 -11.12 2.46 -24.33
N TYR A 220 -11.16 3.13 -23.17
CA TYR A 220 -10.13 3.04 -22.13
C TYR A 220 -10.38 1.88 -21.16
N ASN A 221 -11.59 1.32 -21.13
CA ASN A 221 -11.94 0.27 -20.19
C ASN A 221 -11.04 -0.96 -20.41
N ARG A 222 -10.35 -1.39 -19.35
CA ARG A 222 -9.41 -2.50 -19.43
C ARG A 222 -9.36 -3.31 -18.14
N ARG A 223 -9.31 -4.63 -18.27
CA ARG A 223 -8.84 -5.53 -17.21
C ARG A 223 -7.40 -5.94 -17.46
N ILE A 224 -6.58 -5.79 -16.44
CA ILE A 224 -5.28 -6.45 -16.30
C ILE A 224 -5.51 -7.56 -15.28
N THR A 225 -5.19 -8.80 -15.63
CA THR A 225 -5.44 -9.97 -14.75
C THR A 225 -4.16 -10.74 -14.51
N THR A 226 -4.25 -11.82 -13.73
CA THR A 226 -3.13 -12.75 -13.54
C THR A 226 -2.65 -13.40 -14.84
N ASN A 227 -3.40 -13.31 -15.95
CA ASN A 227 -3.06 -13.90 -17.24
C ASN A 227 -2.49 -12.90 -18.26
N THR A 228 -2.50 -11.60 -17.97
CA THR A 228 -2.02 -10.56 -18.89
C THR A 228 -0.51 -10.68 -19.13
N ASP A 229 -0.05 -10.68 -20.38
CA ASP A 229 1.40 -10.62 -20.69
C ASP A 229 2.04 -9.35 -20.11
N MET A 230 3.22 -9.49 -19.51
CA MET A 230 3.95 -8.39 -18.87
C MET A 230 5.44 -8.44 -19.21
N ILE A 231 6.04 -7.24 -19.26
CA ILE A 231 7.48 -7.07 -19.45
C ILE A 231 8.14 -6.95 -18.07
N LEU A 232 9.23 -7.69 -17.86
CA LEU A 232 10.16 -7.45 -16.77
C LEU A 232 11.12 -6.33 -17.20
N SER A 233 11.22 -5.24 -16.44
CA SER A 233 12.08 -4.09 -16.76
C SER A 233 12.98 -3.71 -15.57
N GLY A 234 14.14 -3.12 -15.87
CA GLY A 234 15.17 -2.80 -14.86
C GLY A 234 16.17 -3.94 -14.60
N PRO A 235 16.98 -3.85 -13.53
CA PRO A 235 18.22 -4.63 -13.39
C PRO A 235 18.04 -6.15 -13.29
N ALA A 236 16.87 -6.65 -12.89
CA ALA A 236 16.64 -8.10 -12.78
C ALA A 236 16.11 -8.73 -14.07
N ALA A 237 15.61 -7.92 -15.02
CA ALA A 237 15.13 -8.40 -16.31
C ALA A 237 16.26 -9.06 -17.12
N GLY A 238 15.95 -10.19 -17.77
CA GLY A 238 16.91 -10.93 -18.60
C GLY A 238 17.94 -11.75 -17.82
N THR A 239 17.91 -11.72 -16.50
CA THR A 239 18.84 -12.50 -15.67
C THR A 239 18.40 -13.96 -15.56
N PRO A 240 19.32 -14.91 -15.27
CA PRO A 240 18.97 -16.31 -15.05
C PRO A 240 17.92 -16.54 -13.94
N PHE A 241 17.81 -15.61 -12.99
CA PHE A 241 16.83 -15.68 -11.91
C PHE A 241 15.38 -15.51 -12.38
N MET A 242 15.17 -15.00 -13.61
CA MET A 242 13.87 -14.74 -14.20
C MET A 242 13.46 -15.75 -15.28
N ILE A 243 14.34 -16.71 -15.61
CA ILE A 243 14.07 -17.71 -16.64
C ILE A 243 12.99 -18.67 -16.15
N THR A 244 11.97 -18.85 -16.98
CA THR A 244 10.90 -19.85 -16.77
C THR A 244 10.55 -20.48 -18.11
N ARG A 245 9.73 -21.54 -18.08
CA ARG A 245 9.11 -22.13 -19.28
C ARG A 245 8.31 -21.12 -20.11
N TYR A 246 7.78 -20.05 -19.51
CA TYR A 246 7.06 -19.01 -20.25
C TYR A 246 8.01 -18.01 -20.93
N SER A 247 9.14 -17.70 -20.28
CA SER A 247 10.13 -16.75 -20.80
C SER A 247 11.53 -17.34 -20.61
N THR A 248 12.03 -18.03 -21.63
CA THR A 248 13.34 -18.67 -21.61
C THR A 248 14.51 -17.69 -21.65
N ASN A 249 14.24 -16.41 -21.92
CA ASN A 249 15.20 -15.31 -21.84
C ASN A 249 14.99 -14.41 -20.61
N GLY A 250 14.04 -14.72 -19.72
CA GLY A 250 13.82 -13.98 -18.47
C GLY A 250 13.35 -12.53 -18.63
N THR A 251 12.71 -12.17 -19.75
CA THR A 251 12.26 -10.78 -20.03
C THR A 251 10.76 -10.58 -19.88
N ARG A 252 9.99 -11.66 -19.67
CA ARG A 252 8.53 -11.64 -19.63
C ARG A 252 7.96 -12.51 -18.51
N THR A 253 6.76 -12.15 -18.07
CA THR A 253 5.93 -12.97 -17.17
C THR A 253 4.45 -12.81 -17.52
N ARG A 254 3.57 -13.52 -16.80
CA ARG A 254 2.12 -13.40 -16.94
C ARG A 254 1.49 -12.84 -15.67
N GLY A 255 1.01 -11.63 -15.78
CA GLY A 255 0.03 -11.06 -14.88
C GLY A 255 0.60 -10.49 -13.59
N THR A 256 -0.34 -10.03 -12.79
CA THR A 256 -0.13 -9.45 -11.48
C THR A 256 -1.15 -10.06 -10.53
N VAL A 257 -0.80 -10.21 -9.25
CA VAL A 257 -1.66 -10.85 -8.25
C VAL A 257 -1.51 -10.14 -6.92
N ASN A 258 -2.56 -10.21 -6.10
CA ASN A 258 -2.56 -9.61 -4.77
C ASN A 258 -2.13 -8.15 -4.82
N ASN A 259 -2.90 -7.45 -5.65
CA ASN A 259 -2.72 -6.05 -5.97
C ASN A 259 -3.32 -5.24 -4.82
N CYS A 260 -2.49 -4.82 -3.87
CA CYS A 260 -2.90 -4.12 -2.66
C CYS A 260 -3.16 -2.63 -2.97
N ALA A 261 -2.41 -1.71 -2.37
CA ALA A 261 -2.51 -0.28 -2.57
C ALA A 261 -1.98 0.17 -3.95
N ASN A 262 -1.52 1.42 -4.04
CA ASN A 262 -1.12 1.99 -5.31
C ASN A 262 0.03 2.97 -5.24
N GLY A 263 0.44 3.39 -6.43
CA GLY A 263 1.25 4.55 -6.69
C GLY A 263 0.83 5.22 -8.00
N TYR A 264 1.41 6.37 -8.26
CA TYR A 264 1.19 7.10 -9.50
C TYR A 264 2.44 7.90 -9.87
N THR A 265 2.49 8.33 -11.13
CA THR A 265 3.65 9.02 -11.68
C THR A 265 3.26 10.41 -12.20
N PRO A 266 4.20 11.37 -12.22
CA PRO A 266 3.95 12.69 -12.81
C PRO A 266 3.76 12.67 -14.33
N TRP A 267 3.92 11.51 -14.99
CA TRP A 267 3.68 11.32 -16.42
C TRP A 267 2.42 10.52 -16.75
N GLY A 268 1.49 10.40 -15.78
CA GLY A 268 0.15 9.87 -16.03
C GLY A 268 0.06 8.35 -16.12
N THR A 269 0.98 7.62 -15.49
CA THR A 269 0.90 6.15 -15.35
C THR A 269 0.57 5.75 -13.92
N TYR A 270 0.00 4.56 -13.79
CA TYR A 270 -0.42 3.95 -12.54
C TYR A 270 0.59 2.90 -12.09
N LEU A 271 0.87 2.83 -10.78
CA LEU A 271 1.62 1.74 -10.18
C LEU A 271 0.65 0.90 -9.34
N THR A 272 0.51 -0.38 -9.67
CA THR A 272 -0.11 -1.38 -8.78
C THR A 272 0.98 -2.18 -8.10
N CYS A 273 0.74 -2.62 -6.87
CA CYS A 273 1.76 -3.13 -5.97
C CYS A 273 1.40 -4.56 -5.59
N GLU A 274 2.34 -5.51 -5.75
CA GLU A 274 2.12 -6.91 -5.39
C GLU A 274 2.60 -7.18 -3.97
N GLU A 275 1.68 -7.60 -3.11
CA GLU A 275 1.86 -7.58 -1.66
C GLU A 275 2.01 -9.01 -1.11
N ASN A 276 0.93 -9.70 -0.74
CA ASN A 276 0.92 -11.11 -0.35
C ASN A 276 1.07 -12.12 -1.53
N TYR A 277 1.84 -11.77 -2.56
CA TYR A 277 2.07 -12.61 -3.75
C TYR A 277 2.66 -13.99 -3.42
N ALA A 278 3.48 -14.06 -2.36
CA ALA A 278 4.21 -15.26 -1.97
C ALA A 278 3.27 -16.43 -1.66
N GLY A 279 2.15 -16.13 -0.98
CA GLY A 279 1.17 -17.12 -0.55
C GLY A 279 0.51 -17.88 -1.70
N TYR A 280 0.46 -17.32 -2.91
CA TYR A 280 -0.16 -17.95 -4.08
C TYR A 280 0.68 -19.06 -4.70
N PHE A 281 1.97 -19.14 -4.38
CA PHE A 281 2.86 -20.15 -4.96
C PHE A 281 2.84 -21.45 -4.16
N ARG A 282 2.61 -22.55 -4.87
CA ARG A 282 2.80 -23.89 -4.33
C ARG A 282 4.29 -24.24 -4.28
N ARG A 283 4.75 -24.65 -3.10
CA ARG A 283 6.04 -25.30 -2.89
C ARG A 283 6.01 -26.22 -1.66
N VAL A 284 6.00 -27.53 -1.88
CA VAL A 284 6.05 -28.48 -0.77
C VAL A 284 7.50 -28.70 -0.37
N THR A 285 7.89 -28.10 0.76
CA THR A 285 9.28 -28.13 1.26
C THR A 285 9.81 -29.55 1.47
N ALA A 286 8.96 -30.47 1.96
CA ALA A 286 9.31 -31.87 2.20
C ALA A 286 9.78 -32.61 0.93
N THR A 287 9.33 -32.18 -0.25
CA THR A 287 9.66 -32.83 -1.53
C THR A 287 10.60 -31.99 -2.40
N ASP A 288 10.58 -30.67 -2.25
CA ASP A 288 11.40 -29.76 -3.09
C ASP A 288 12.78 -29.45 -2.48
N ASN A 289 12.94 -29.43 -1.15
CA ASN A 289 14.18 -28.96 -0.51
C ASN A 289 15.44 -29.71 -0.98
N ALA A 290 15.36 -31.03 -1.17
CA ALA A 290 16.49 -31.84 -1.61
C ALA A 290 16.97 -31.49 -3.04
N ASN A 291 16.14 -30.79 -3.83
CA ASN A 291 16.45 -30.38 -5.20
C ASN A 291 17.00 -28.95 -5.29
N ARG A 292 17.13 -28.25 -4.16
CA ARG A 292 17.51 -26.84 -4.06
C ARG A 292 18.90 -26.64 -3.49
N THR A 293 19.53 -25.55 -3.92
CA THR A 293 20.74 -25.03 -3.30
C THR A 293 20.43 -24.41 -1.94
N ALA A 294 21.41 -24.36 -1.03
CA ALA A 294 21.25 -23.69 0.26
C ALA A 294 20.84 -22.21 0.11
N LYS A 295 21.36 -21.53 -0.92
CA LYS A 295 21.02 -20.14 -1.24
C LYS A 295 19.53 -19.98 -1.59
N GLU A 296 18.98 -20.84 -2.45
CA GLU A 296 17.54 -20.83 -2.77
C GLU A 296 16.69 -21.08 -1.52
N LEU A 297 17.10 -22.00 -0.63
CA LEU A 297 16.35 -22.28 0.59
C LEU A 297 16.26 -21.06 1.52
N VAL A 298 17.37 -20.32 1.68
CA VAL A 298 17.37 -19.06 2.45
C VAL A 298 16.47 -18.01 1.80
N SER A 299 16.54 -17.86 0.48
CA SER A 299 15.66 -16.95 -0.27
C SER A 299 14.18 -17.28 -0.07
N PHE A 300 13.78 -18.54 -0.25
CA PHE A 300 12.39 -18.98 -0.13
C PHE A 300 11.86 -18.82 1.28
N ALA A 301 12.65 -19.19 2.30
CA ALA A 301 12.26 -19.05 3.70
C ALA A 301 11.98 -17.58 4.04
N ARG A 302 12.84 -16.65 3.60
CA ARG A 302 12.69 -15.24 3.91
C ARG A 302 11.55 -14.54 3.15
N ASN A 303 11.20 -15.04 1.97
CA ASN A 303 10.09 -14.52 1.18
C ASN A 303 8.77 -15.28 1.40
N GLY A 304 8.71 -16.24 2.33
CA GLY A 304 7.49 -16.99 2.62
C GLY A 304 7.03 -17.96 1.51
N ILE A 305 7.92 -18.39 0.62
CA ILE A 305 7.57 -19.27 -0.50
C ILE A 305 7.53 -20.73 -0.05
N ALA A 306 6.35 -21.16 0.39
CA ALA A 306 6.08 -22.51 0.86
C ALA A 306 4.57 -22.84 0.78
N GLY A 307 4.23 -24.11 0.98
CA GLY A 307 2.85 -24.56 1.16
C GLY A 307 2.17 -24.97 -0.14
N THR A 308 0.84 -24.96 -0.13
CA THR A 308 0.02 -25.50 -1.22
C THR A 308 -0.38 -24.46 -2.26
N GLY A 309 -0.07 -23.18 -2.02
CA GLY A 309 -0.60 -22.03 -2.76
C GLY A 309 -2.00 -21.64 -2.28
N ARG A 310 -2.23 -20.34 -2.06
CA ARG A 310 -3.54 -19.73 -1.79
C ARG A 310 -4.51 -20.13 -2.89
N GLU A 311 -5.74 -20.47 -2.50
CA GLU A 311 -6.80 -20.98 -3.39
C GLU A 311 -6.51 -22.31 -4.13
N GLY A 312 -5.33 -22.90 -3.93
CA GLY A 312 -4.95 -24.18 -4.52
C GLY A 312 -4.87 -24.19 -6.04
N TRP A 313 -4.66 -23.04 -6.71
CA TRP A 313 -4.65 -22.94 -8.18
C TRP A 313 -3.67 -23.91 -8.85
N ALA A 314 -2.50 -24.11 -8.24
CA ALA A 314 -1.47 -25.03 -8.72
C ALA A 314 -1.88 -26.51 -8.71
N THR A 315 -3.01 -26.85 -8.06
CA THR A 315 -3.53 -28.23 -8.01
C THR A 315 -4.45 -28.56 -9.19
N ALA A 316 -5.00 -27.55 -9.86
CA ALA A 316 -5.81 -27.75 -11.07
C ALA A 316 -4.95 -28.27 -12.23
N VAL A 317 -5.55 -29.12 -13.06
CA VAL A 317 -4.89 -29.74 -14.21
C VAL A 317 -5.61 -29.29 -15.47
N ALA A 318 -4.90 -28.58 -16.34
CA ALA A 318 -5.45 -28.14 -17.61
C ALA A 318 -5.78 -29.34 -18.51
N THR A 319 -6.82 -29.22 -19.32
CA THR A 319 -7.22 -30.26 -20.27
C THR A 319 -6.16 -30.47 -21.34
N ASP A 320 -5.53 -29.38 -21.81
CA ASP A 320 -4.37 -29.42 -22.69
C ASP A 320 -3.07 -29.42 -21.84
N PRO A 321 -2.22 -30.46 -21.93
CA PRO A 321 -0.93 -30.49 -21.23
C PRO A 321 0.06 -29.37 -21.62
N ALA A 322 -0.15 -28.71 -22.76
CA ALA A 322 0.63 -27.53 -23.16
C ALA A 322 0.19 -26.26 -22.43
N ASP A 323 -1.04 -26.22 -21.92
CA ASP A 323 -1.55 -25.08 -21.15
C ASP A 323 -0.92 -25.07 -19.75
N THR A 324 -0.24 -23.96 -19.47
CA THR A 324 0.49 -23.73 -18.22
C THR A 324 -0.22 -22.75 -17.28
N THR A 325 -1.48 -22.43 -17.54
CA THR A 325 -2.27 -21.46 -16.76
C THR A 325 -2.29 -21.79 -15.27
N PHE A 326 -2.43 -23.07 -14.91
CA PHE A 326 -2.42 -23.54 -13.53
C PHE A 326 -1.04 -23.97 -13.04
N SER A 327 -0.30 -24.74 -13.85
CA SER A 327 0.98 -25.31 -13.45
C SER A 327 2.07 -24.26 -13.18
N ARG A 328 1.94 -23.04 -13.73
CA ARG A 328 2.83 -21.91 -13.44
C ARG A 328 2.83 -21.47 -11.98
N TRP A 329 1.78 -21.76 -11.21
CA TRP A 329 1.71 -21.43 -9.79
C TRP A 329 2.48 -22.44 -8.93
N ASN A 330 3.05 -23.47 -9.54
CA ASN A 330 3.95 -24.40 -8.86
C ASN A 330 5.40 -23.98 -9.09
N THR A 331 6.07 -23.59 -8.01
CA THR A 331 7.48 -23.17 -8.06
C THR A 331 8.44 -24.30 -7.67
N GLU A 332 7.99 -25.55 -7.51
CA GLU A 332 8.85 -26.72 -7.28
C GLU A 332 9.73 -27.00 -8.52
N LYS A 333 10.94 -27.53 -8.30
CA LYS A 333 11.85 -27.92 -9.38
C LYS A 333 11.39 -29.25 -9.97
N ARG A 334 10.83 -29.21 -11.18
CA ARG A 334 10.21 -30.37 -11.86
C ARG A 334 10.88 -30.70 -13.20
N GLY A 335 11.51 -29.71 -13.80
CA GLY A 335 12.22 -29.82 -15.07
C GLY A 335 13.66 -30.29 -14.91
N SER A 336 14.26 -30.63 -16.03
CA SER A 336 15.63 -31.13 -16.15
C SER A 336 16.65 -30.04 -16.50
N SER A 337 16.19 -28.90 -17.03
CA SER A 337 17.06 -27.77 -17.38
C SER A 337 17.82 -27.26 -16.16
N THR A 338 19.04 -26.79 -16.39
CA THR A 338 19.87 -26.19 -15.34
C THR A 338 19.45 -24.76 -15.01
N ASP A 339 18.84 -24.04 -15.96
CA ASP A 339 18.46 -22.63 -15.87
C ASP A 339 16.97 -22.40 -15.57
N GLY A 340 16.13 -23.44 -15.63
CA GLY A 340 14.69 -23.34 -15.39
C GLY A 340 13.86 -23.08 -16.66
N SER A 341 14.45 -23.21 -17.86
CA SER A 341 13.75 -22.97 -19.14
C SER A 341 12.63 -23.97 -19.44
N ASP A 342 12.53 -25.08 -18.72
CA ASP A 342 11.55 -26.16 -18.92
C ASP A 342 10.53 -26.31 -17.78
N ASP A 343 10.60 -25.50 -16.73
CA ASP A 343 9.63 -25.47 -15.63
C ASP A 343 9.38 -24.04 -15.07
N PHE A 344 8.74 -23.96 -13.91
CA PHE A 344 8.38 -22.69 -13.27
C PHE A 344 9.11 -22.49 -11.94
N ARG A 345 10.28 -23.11 -11.75
CA ARG A 345 10.99 -23.07 -10.45
C ARG A 345 11.40 -21.67 -9.98
N ASN A 346 11.49 -20.71 -10.91
CA ASN A 346 11.87 -19.32 -10.70
C ASN A 346 10.68 -18.36 -10.80
N VAL A 347 9.47 -18.84 -11.07
CA VAL A 347 8.31 -18.00 -11.39
C VAL A 347 7.98 -17.00 -10.27
N SER A 348 8.17 -17.40 -9.01
CA SER A 348 7.95 -16.55 -7.84
C SER A 348 8.88 -15.33 -7.79
N ASN A 349 10.03 -15.36 -8.48
CA ASN A 349 10.91 -14.18 -8.63
C ASN A 349 10.31 -13.12 -9.56
N THR A 350 9.33 -13.48 -10.40
CA THR A 350 8.68 -12.56 -11.35
C THR A 350 7.47 -11.80 -10.76
N TYR A 351 7.23 -11.98 -9.45
CA TYR A 351 6.18 -11.34 -8.65
C TYR A 351 6.77 -10.67 -7.41
N GLY A 352 5.98 -9.80 -6.78
CA GLY A 352 6.38 -8.99 -5.64
C GLY A 352 6.99 -7.66 -6.07
N TRP A 353 6.55 -7.12 -7.21
CA TRP A 353 7.09 -5.90 -7.79
C TRP A 353 6.01 -4.83 -7.90
N ASN A 354 6.41 -3.57 -7.90
CA ASN A 354 5.59 -2.50 -8.46
C ASN A 354 5.43 -2.71 -9.97
N VAL A 355 4.18 -2.65 -10.45
CA VAL A 355 3.81 -2.85 -11.86
C VAL A 355 3.26 -1.56 -12.43
N GLU A 356 3.91 -1.02 -13.46
CA GLU A 356 3.48 0.19 -14.15
C GLU A 356 2.50 -0.12 -15.28
N ILE A 357 1.38 0.60 -15.29
CA ILE A 357 0.30 0.51 -16.27
C ILE A 357 0.09 1.91 -16.85
N ASP A 358 -0.01 2.00 -18.18
CA ASP A 358 -0.47 3.22 -18.86
C ASP A 358 -1.99 3.13 -19.07
N PRO A 359 -2.79 3.91 -18.31
CA PRO A 359 -4.23 3.83 -18.40
C PRO A 359 -4.80 4.51 -19.66
N PHE A 360 -4.05 5.43 -20.28
CA PHE A 360 -4.46 6.11 -21.50
C PHE A 360 -4.14 5.31 -22.77
N ASN A 361 -3.37 4.22 -22.64
CA ASN A 361 -3.11 3.27 -23.71
C ASN A 361 -3.53 1.84 -23.30
N ALA A 362 -4.79 1.49 -23.59
CA ALA A 362 -5.37 0.19 -23.26
C ALA A 362 -4.68 -1.01 -23.95
N THR A 363 -3.83 -0.78 -24.96
CA THR A 363 -3.07 -1.83 -25.65
C THR A 363 -1.63 -2.00 -25.14
N SER A 364 -1.16 -1.09 -24.28
CA SER A 364 0.19 -1.13 -23.73
C SER A 364 0.44 -2.40 -22.91
N THR A 365 1.65 -2.95 -22.95
CA THR A 365 2.05 -4.07 -22.09
C THR A 365 2.55 -3.52 -20.74
N PRO A 366 1.95 -3.89 -19.59
CA PRO A 366 2.42 -3.45 -18.29
C PRO A 366 3.87 -3.88 -18.00
N ARG A 367 4.56 -3.13 -17.13
CA ARG A 367 5.97 -3.38 -16.79
C ARG A 367 6.18 -3.62 -15.30
N LYS A 368 6.83 -4.72 -14.93
CA LYS A 368 7.35 -4.94 -13.56
C LYS A 368 8.63 -4.11 -13.40
N ARG A 369 8.66 -3.16 -12.46
CA ARG A 369 9.78 -2.21 -12.25
C ARG A 369 10.78 -2.74 -11.24
N THR A 370 11.74 -3.55 -11.72
CA THR A 370 12.62 -4.34 -10.83
C THR A 370 13.66 -3.50 -10.07
N ALA A 371 13.91 -2.26 -10.47
CA ALA A 371 14.80 -1.36 -9.71
C ALA A 371 14.21 -0.93 -8.35
N MET A 372 12.89 -1.06 -8.18
CA MET A 372 12.19 -0.71 -6.94
C MET A 372 12.22 -1.83 -5.89
N GLY A 373 12.85 -2.98 -6.20
CA GLY A 373 13.01 -4.11 -5.29
C GLY A 373 11.78 -5.03 -5.22
N ARG A 374 12.01 -6.26 -4.75
CA ARG A 374 10.98 -7.31 -4.60
C ARG A 374 10.65 -7.61 -3.14
N PHE A 375 9.42 -7.38 -2.72
CA PHE A 375 8.91 -7.66 -1.38
C PHE A 375 7.38 -7.57 -1.38
N ALA A 376 6.71 -7.61 -0.22
CA ALA A 376 5.27 -7.43 -0.15
C ALA A 376 4.95 -5.94 -0.22
N HIS A 377 4.92 -5.39 -1.44
CA HIS A 377 4.70 -3.96 -1.62
C HIS A 377 3.26 -3.63 -1.28
N GLU A 378 3.06 -2.88 -0.21
CA GLU A 378 1.78 -2.22 0.01
C GLU A 378 1.50 -1.25 -1.14
N GLY A 379 2.37 -0.25 -1.29
CA GLY A 379 2.19 0.87 -2.19
C GLY A 379 3.50 1.57 -2.56
N ALA A 380 3.41 2.53 -3.48
CA ALA A 380 4.55 3.32 -3.94
C ALA A 380 4.16 4.80 -4.07
N TRP A 381 4.43 5.58 -3.03
CA TRP A 381 3.95 6.97 -2.97
C TRP A 381 5.02 7.96 -3.43
N PRO A 382 4.75 8.76 -4.48
CA PRO A 382 5.72 9.71 -4.99
C PRO A 382 5.94 10.84 -3.99
N ALA A 383 7.20 11.21 -3.79
CA ALA A 383 7.53 12.48 -3.16
C ALA A 383 7.11 13.65 -4.04
N LYS A 384 7.13 14.86 -3.47
CA LYS A 384 6.92 16.09 -4.24
C LYS A 384 7.93 16.20 -5.38
N VAL A 385 7.41 16.29 -6.60
CA VAL A 385 8.21 16.35 -7.83
C VAL A 385 8.75 17.77 -8.05
N VAL A 386 10.05 17.88 -8.31
CA VAL A 386 10.73 19.15 -8.57
C VAL A 386 11.58 19.02 -9.83
N ALA A 387 11.40 19.94 -10.79
CA ALA A 387 12.17 19.95 -12.03
C ALA A 387 13.68 20.02 -11.74
N GLY A 388 14.46 19.20 -12.46
CA GLY A 388 15.91 19.11 -12.30
C GLY A 388 16.39 18.33 -11.07
N GLN A 389 15.49 17.74 -10.27
CA GLN A 389 15.83 16.86 -9.14
C GLN A 389 15.46 15.40 -9.46
N PRO A 390 16.10 14.40 -8.83
CA PRO A 390 15.67 13.01 -8.98
C PRO A 390 14.27 12.81 -8.41
N LEU A 391 13.57 11.81 -8.92
CA LEU A 391 12.26 11.39 -8.44
C LEU A 391 12.41 10.35 -7.33
N VAL A 392 11.46 10.35 -6.41
CA VAL A 392 11.52 9.54 -5.19
C VAL A 392 10.18 8.90 -4.93
N TRP A 393 10.19 7.62 -4.56
CA TRP A 393 9.03 6.88 -4.06
C TRP A 393 9.35 6.24 -2.71
N TYR A 394 8.40 6.34 -1.77
CA TYR A 394 8.43 5.62 -0.50
C TYR A 394 7.54 4.39 -0.59
N MET A 395 7.95 3.28 0.01
CA MET A 395 7.27 1.98 -0.10
C MET A 395 7.29 1.25 1.25
N GLY A 396 6.15 0.70 1.66
CA GLY A 396 6.03 -0.23 2.78
C GLY A 396 6.21 -1.67 2.32
N ASP A 397 6.81 -2.50 3.18
CA ASP A 397 6.82 -3.96 3.04
C ASP A 397 5.90 -4.54 4.11
N ASP A 398 4.64 -4.82 3.75
CA ASP A 398 3.65 -5.24 4.72
C ASP A 398 3.86 -6.70 5.12
N SER A 399 4.66 -6.88 6.15
CA SER A 399 4.72 -8.10 6.93
C SER A 399 5.27 -7.75 8.31
N ARG A 400 4.91 -8.54 9.32
CA ARG A 400 5.34 -8.28 10.71
C ARG A 400 6.87 -8.27 10.83
N GLY A 401 7.40 -7.13 11.26
CA GLY A 401 8.83 -6.93 11.45
C GLY A 401 9.62 -6.63 10.19
N GLU A 402 8.98 -6.43 9.03
CA GLU A 402 9.64 -5.95 7.82
C GLU A 402 9.82 -4.42 7.84
N TYR A 403 10.10 -3.81 6.68
CA TYR A 403 10.82 -2.55 6.61
C TYR A 403 10.12 -1.48 5.76
N ILE A 404 10.55 -0.23 5.92
CA ILE A 404 10.18 0.89 5.05
C ILE A 404 11.33 1.14 4.06
N TYR A 405 10.99 1.28 2.78
CA TYR A 405 11.93 1.47 1.68
C TYR A 405 11.73 2.82 0.98
N LYS A 406 12.77 3.21 0.25
CA LYS A 406 12.80 4.42 -0.59
C LYS A 406 13.54 4.13 -1.89
N TYR A 407 12.92 4.46 -3.01
CA TYR A 407 13.55 4.44 -4.33
C TYR A 407 13.88 5.87 -4.78
N VAL A 408 15.06 6.08 -5.36
CA VAL A 408 15.49 7.37 -5.92
C VAL A 408 15.98 7.13 -7.36
N SER A 409 15.38 7.80 -8.34
CA SER A 409 15.79 7.67 -9.75
C SER A 409 17.21 8.22 -9.99
N ASP A 410 17.94 7.63 -10.92
CA ASP A 410 19.25 8.17 -11.35
C ASP A 410 19.07 9.42 -12.23
N ALA A 411 18.02 9.43 -13.05
CA ALA A 411 17.69 10.57 -13.90
C ALA A 411 16.97 11.66 -13.10
N ASN A 412 17.30 12.92 -13.39
CA ASN A 412 16.58 14.09 -12.88
C ASN A 412 15.32 14.35 -13.70
N TRP A 413 14.25 14.77 -13.01
CA TRP A 413 12.95 15.05 -13.59
C TRP A 413 13.02 16.19 -14.61
N ASP A 414 12.52 15.89 -15.80
CA ASP A 414 12.26 16.85 -16.86
C ASP A 414 10.74 16.95 -17.08
N PRO A 415 10.10 18.11 -16.81
CA PRO A 415 8.68 18.32 -17.08
C PRO A 415 8.24 18.00 -18.52
N ALA A 416 9.15 18.02 -19.50
CA ALA A 416 8.85 17.61 -20.87
C ALA A 416 8.46 16.12 -20.98
N ASP A 417 8.78 15.29 -19.98
CA ASP A 417 8.45 13.88 -19.95
C ASP A 417 7.03 13.58 -19.41
N ALA A 418 6.28 14.59 -18.95
CA ALA A 418 4.97 14.44 -18.29
C ALA A 418 3.85 13.81 -19.15
N THR A 419 4.10 13.55 -20.43
CA THR A 419 3.12 12.95 -21.36
C THR A 419 3.68 11.72 -22.09
N ARG A 420 4.83 11.19 -21.66
CA ARG A 420 5.52 10.09 -22.36
C ARG A 420 5.11 8.69 -21.91
N GLY A 421 4.15 8.57 -20.99
CA GLY A 421 3.64 7.28 -20.51
C GLY A 421 4.77 6.34 -20.07
N LEU A 422 4.69 5.07 -20.48
CA LEU A 422 5.70 4.05 -20.12
C LEU A 422 7.14 4.40 -20.53
N ALA A 423 7.35 5.23 -21.55
CA ALA A 423 8.71 5.62 -21.96
C ALA A 423 9.38 6.57 -20.96
N ALA A 424 8.60 7.39 -20.22
CA ALA A 424 9.11 8.10 -19.05
C ALA A 424 9.40 7.11 -17.91
N GLY A 425 8.52 6.14 -17.68
CA GLY A 425 8.76 5.07 -16.73
C GLY A 425 10.08 4.32 -16.98
N ASP A 426 10.41 4.01 -18.25
CA ASP A 426 11.68 3.37 -18.62
C ASP A 426 12.90 4.24 -18.28
N LYS A 427 12.76 5.57 -18.36
CA LYS A 427 13.82 6.51 -17.99
C LYS A 427 14.00 6.62 -16.47
N TYR A 428 12.91 6.64 -15.71
CA TYR A 428 12.91 7.03 -14.29
C TYR A 428 12.79 5.88 -13.30
N LEU A 429 12.22 4.74 -13.70
CA LEU A 429 11.91 3.61 -12.80
C LEU A 429 12.76 2.37 -13.07
N ASP A 430 13.54 2.32 -14.16
CA ASP A 430 14.43 1.19 -14.47
C ASP A 430 15.87 1.40 -13.96
N ALA A 431 16.25 2.63 -13.63
CA ALA A 431 17.60 2.99 -13.17
C ALA A 431 17.53 3.96 -11.99
N GLY A 432 18.03 3.51 -10.84
CA GLY A 432 18.00 4.26 -9.60
C GLY A 432 18.57 3.47 -8.44
N LYS A 433 18.38 3.98 -7.23
CA LYS A 433 18.92 3.45 -5.99
C LYS A 433 17.79 3.10 -5.03
N LEU A 434 17.84 1.89 -4.49
CA LEU A 434 16.94 1.42 -3.44
C LEU A 434 17.62 1.59 -2.07
N TYR A 435 16.87 2.14 -1.12
CA TYR A 435 17.28 2.33 0.26
C TYR A 435 16.27 1.69 1.20
N VAL A 436 16.72 1.37 2.41
CA VAL A 436 15.87 0.94 3.53
C VAL A 436 16.07 1.85 4.73
N ALA A 437 15.01 2.11 5.49
CA ALA A 437 15.04 3.02 6.63
C ALA A 437 15.70 2.39 7.87
N ARG A 438 16.44 3.23 8.59
CA ARG A 438 16.71 3.04 10.02
C ARG A 438 16.19 4.24 10.79
N PHE A 439 15.34 3.98 11.78
CA PHE A 439 14.82 4.99 12.71
C PHE A 439 15.70 5.01 13.96
N ASN A 440 16.37 6.14 14.21
CA ASN A 440 17.25 6.33 15.37
C ASN A 440 16.45 6.76 16.62
N ALA A 441 16.87 6.33 17.82
CA ALA A 441 16.14 6.57 19.07
C ALA A 441 16.09 8.05 19.51
N ASP A 442 16.95 8.90 18.96
CA ASP A 442 16.91 10.37 19.11
C ASP A 442 15.91 11.05 18.15
N GLY A 443 15.19 10.22 17.39
CA GLY A 443 14.18 10.58 16.42
C GLY A 443 14.76 11.15 15.11
N THR A 444 16.06 10.99 14.88
CA THR A 444 16.63 11.09 13.53
C THR A 444 16.48 9.75 12.81
N GLY A 445 16.76 9.69 11.52
CA GLY A 445 16.86 8.42 10.81
C GLY A 445 17.76 8.53 9.60
N ASP A 446 18.17 7.37 9.10
CA ASP A 446 19.10 7.22 8.00
C ASP A 446 18.51 6.31 6.91
N TRP A 447 18.78 6.66 5.65
CA TRP A 447 18.50 5.80 4.50
C TRP A 447 19.74 4.98 4.14
N LEU A 448 19.61 3.65 4.21
CA LEU A 448 20.71 2.72 3.98
C LEU A 448 20.63 2.15 2.56
N GLU A 449 21.60 2.49 1.70
CA GLU A 449 21.62 2.01 0.31
C GLU A 449 21.76 0.49 0.23
N LEU A 450 20.89 -0.16 -0.56
CA LEU A 450 20.90 -1.58 -0.87
C LEU A 450 21.65 -1.82 -2.18
N ARG A 451 22.97 -1.69 -2.12
CA ARG A 451 23.86 -1.86 -3.28
C ARG A 451 24.83 -3.01 -3.10
N PHE A 452 24.93 -3.86 -4.12
CA PHE A 452 25.94 -4.90 -4.19
C PHE A 452 27.36 -4.30 -4.08
N GLY A 453 28.22 -4.95 -3.31
CA GLY A 453 29.56 -4.47 -3.00
C GLY A 453 29.63 -3.47 -1.84
N THR A 454 28.50 -3.06 -1.25
CA THR A 454 28.48 -2.09 -0.15
C THR A 454 28.24 -2.76 1.21
N GLY A 455 29.22 -2.65 2.10
CA GLY A 455 29.15 -3.27 3.43
C GLY A 455 29.03 -4.79 3.33
N PRO A 456 28.07 -5.43 4.04
CA PRO A 456 27.91 -6.89 4.01
C PRO A 456 27.13 -7.43 2.81
N ILE A 457 26.70 -6.58 1.85
CA ILE A 457 25.98 -7.03 0.64
C ILE A 457 27.01 -7.45 -0.43
N THR A 458 27.65 -8.60 -0.22
CA THR A 458 28.69 -9.12 -1.12
C THR A 458 28.52 -10.62 -1.36
N SER A 459 29.30 -11.17 -2.28
CA SER A 459 29.38 -12.61 -2.54
C SER A 459 29.98 -13.42 -1.40
N THR A 460 30.54 -12.77 -0.37
CA THR A 460 31.13 -13.42 0.80
C THR A 460 30.23 -13.36 2.03
N ASN A 461 29.01 -12.84 1.91
CA ASN A 461 28.06 -12.82 3.00
C ASN A 461 27.70 -14.26 3.41
N THR A 462 27.79 -14.55 4.71
CA THR A 462 27.63 -15.90 5.25
C THR A 462 26.19 -16.37 5.34
N THR A 463 25.23 -15.45 5.42
CA THR A 463 23.80 -15.77 5.45
C THR A 463 23.28 -15.97 4.04
N TYR A 464 23.65 -15.07 3.13
CA TYR A 464 23.22 -15.10 1.74
C TYR A 464 24.27 -14.47 0.83
N ALA A 465 25.02 -15.30 0.09
CA ALA A 465 26.04 -14.85 -0.84
C ALA A 465 25.42 -14.17 -2.07
N PHE A 466 25.25 -12.84 -2.01
CA PHE A 466 24.70 -12.03 -3.10
C PHE A 466 25.58 -12.15 -4.34
N ALA A 467 24.97 -12.37 -5.52
CA ALA A 467 25.73 -12.54 -6.76
C ALA A 467 26.03 -11.23 -7.47
N ASN A 468 25.06 -10.31 -7.49
CA ASN A 468 25.10 -9.02 -8.19
C ASN A 468 23.91 -8.15 -7.75
N GLN A 469 23.73 -6.97 -8.36
CA GLN A 469 22.63 -6.06 -8.00
C GLN A 469 21.24 -6.65 -8.29
N ALA A 470 21.06 -7.46 -9.33
CA ALA A 470 19.77 -8.09 -9.61
C ALA A 470 19.35 -9.02 -8.47
N ASP A 471 20.29 -9.81 -7.96
CA ASP A 471 20.06 -10.69 -6.82
C ASP A 471 19.73 -9.92 -5.53
N VAL A 472 20.37 -8.76 -5.32
CA VAL A 472 20.01 -7.83 -4.23
C VAL A 472 18.58 -7.33 -4.37
N LEU A 473 18.14 -6.99 -5.58
CA LEU A 473 16.79 -6.47 -5.83
C LEU A 473 15.69 -7.56 -5.84
N ILE A 474 16.05 -8.82 -6.08
CA ILE A 474 15.15 -9.99 -5.91
C ILE A 474 15.04 -10.36 -4.43
N ASN A 475 16.10 -10.13 -3.65
CA ASN A 475 16.20 -10.44 -2.23
C ASN A 475 16.51 -9.20 -1.35
N PRO A 476 15.78 -8.08 -1.49
CA PRO A 476 16.09 -6.83 -0.80
C PRO A 476 15.84 -6.95 0.69
N ARG A 477 14.86 -7.75 1.09
CA ARG A 477 14.62 -8.22 2.46
C ARG A 477 15.93 -8.71 3.10
N LEU A 478 16.66 -9.63 2.46
CA LEU A 478 17.93 -10.18 3.00
C LEU A 478 19.04 -9.12 3.01
N ALA A 479 19.06 -8.23 2.02
CA ALA A 479 20.01 -7.12 1.99
C ALA A 479 19.72 -6.12 3.13
N ALA A 480 18.46 -5.79 3.39
CA ALA A 480 18.03 -4.91 4.47
C ALA A 480 18.37 -5.47 5.85
N ASP A 481 18.23 -6.79 6.04
CA ASP A 481 18.66 -7.46 7.26
C ASP A 481 20.11 -7.12 7.57
N VAL A 482 21.03 -7.45 6.65
CA VAL A 482 22.46 -7.29 6.88
C VAL A 482 22.90 -5.82 6.90
N ARG A 483 22.07 -4.90 6.39
CA ARG A 483 22.30 -3.45 6.52
C ARG A 483 21.83 -2.89 7.87
N GLY A 484 21.06 -3.65 8.65
CA GLY A 484 20.54 -3.22 9.94
C GLY A 484 19.42 -2.20 9.80
N ALA A 485 18.44 -2.51 8.95
CA ALA A 485 17.17 -1.80 8.90
C ALA A 485 16.36 -1.99 10.20
N THR A 486 15.52 -1.01 10.55
CA THR A 486 14.65 -1.08 11.73
C THR A 486 13.42 -1.93 11.42
N LYS A 487 13.17 -3.00 12.19
CA LYS A 487 11.95 -3.81 12.08
C LYS A 487 10.72 -3.00 12.51
N MET A 488 9.69 -2.98 11.68
CA MET A 488 8.50 -2.16 11.89
C MET A 488 7.25 -3.01 12.16
N ASP A 489 6.26 -2.40 12.82
CA ASP A 489 4.93 -2.99 13.04
C ASP A 489 4.07 -2.88 11.77
N ARG A 490 4.28 -3.78 10.80
CA ARG A 490 3.53 -3.90 9.53
C ARG A 490 3.37 -2.58 8.74
N PRO A 491 4.41 -2.19 7.98
CA PRO A 491 4.36 -1.05 7.08
C PRO A 491 3.33 -1.21 5.95
N GLU A 492 2.18 -0.56 6.10
CA GLU A 492 1.13 -0.47 5.08
C GLU A 492 1.27 0.88 4.33
N TRP A 493 0.18 1.66 4.21
CA TRP A 493 0.13 2.79 3.29
C TRP A 493 0.98 3.98 3.71
N GLY A 494 1.55 4.65 2.72
CA GLY A 494 2.16 5.95 2.83
C GLY A 494 1.34 7.08 2.23
N ALA A 495 1.64 8.32 2.62
CA ALA A 495 1.18 9.52 1.92
C ALA A 495 2.15 10.68 2.15
N VAL A 496 2.29 11.57 1.15
CA VAL A 496 3.19 12.74 1.23
C VAL A 496 2.37 14.01 1.29
N ASP A 497 2.58 14.83 2.33
CA ASP A 497 1.90 16.11 2.48
C ASP A 497 2.30 17.05 1.32
N PRO A 498 1.35 17.49 0.48
CA PRO A 498 1.64 18.31 -0.69
C PRO A 498 2.22 19.70 -0.33
N PHE A 499 2.04 20.15 0.92
CA PHE A 499 2.52 21.44 1.41
C PHE A 499 3.91 21.35 2.04
N THR A 500 4.11 20.38 2.94
CA THR A 500 5.36 20.30 3.75
C THR A 500 6.36 19.29 3.22
N SER A 501 5.96 18.38 2.34
CA SER A 501 6.74 17.19 1.94
C SER A 501 7.04 16.22 3.08
N SER A 502 6.36 16.36 4.23
CA SER A 502 6.40 15.34 5.28
C SER A 502 5.73 14.07 4.76
N VAL A 503 6.31 12.93 5.08
CA VAL A 503 5.82 11.61 4.69
C VAL A 503 5.19 10.97 5.91
N TYR A 504 4.09 10.27 5.69
CA TYR A 504 3.32 9.53 6.67
C TYR A 504 3.28 8.08 6.21
N LEU A 505 3.38 7.13 7.13
CA LEU A 505 3.21 5.72 6.82
C LEU A 505 2.53 5.01 7.98
N THR A 506 1.58 4.13 7.68
CA THR A 506 0.85 3.34 8.68
C THR A 506 1.62 2.11 9.11
N LEU A 507 1.58 1.88 10.41
CA LEU A 507 2.15 0.73 11.09
C LEU A 507 0.98 0.04 11.80
N THR A 508 0.28 -0.81 11.05
CA THR A 508 -1.13 -1.15 11.29
C THR A 508 -1.36 -1.91 12.58
N ASN A 509 -0.47 -2.84 12.92
CA ASN A 509 -0.50 -3.60 14.16
C ASN A 509 0.68 -4.56 14.20
N ASN A 510 0.89 -5.18 15.37
CA ASN A 510 1.76 -6.33 15.48
C ASN A 510 1.35 -7.21 16.67
N SER A 511 1.52 -8.53 16.51
CA SER A 511 1.14 -9.48 17.55
C SER A 511 2.23 -9.63 18.61
N SER A 512 1.87 -10.16 19.77
CA SER A 512 2.82 -10.42 20.86
C SER A 512 3.90 -11.46 20.54
N THR A 513 3.80 -12.20 19.42
CA THR A 513 4.87 -13.12 19.02
C THR A 513 6.07 -12.38 18.43
N ILE A 514 5.84 -11.21 17.82
CA ILE A 514 6.88 -10.38 17.21
C ILE A 514 7.12 -9.13 18.04
N ARG A 515 6.06 -8.38 18.34
CA ARG A 515 6.13 -7.26 19.29
C ARG A 515 5.95 -7.78 20.70
N THR A 516 7.00 -8.39 21.23
CA THR A 516 7.16 -8.73 22.65
C THR A 516 7.48 -7.49 23.48
N LEU A 517 7.33 -7.58 24.81
CA LEU A 517 7.75 -6.51 25.73
C LEU A 517 9.23 -6.13 25.54
N ALA A 518 10.11 -7.11 25.31
CA ALA A 518 11.54 -6.87 25.12
C ALA A 518 11.85 -6.17 23.79
N SER A 519 11.05 -6.44 22.76
CA SER A 519 11.24 -5.89 21.42
C SER A 519 10.71 -4.47 21.23
N THR A 520 9.97 -3.87 22.17
CA THR A 520 9.51 -2.48 21.97
C THR A 520 10.70 -1.54 21.81
N ASP A 521 10.56 -0.51 20.99
CA ASP A 521 11.62 0.44 20.68
C ASP A 521 11.04 1.82 20.35
N ALA A 522 11.88 2.84 20.19
CA ALA A 522 11.40 4.21 20.00
C ALA A 522 10.41 4.36 18.82
N ALA A 523 10.61 3.64 17.71
CA ALA A 523 9.74 3.70 16.54
C ALA A 523 8.50 2.81 16.67
N ASN A 524 8.54 1.79 17.52
CA ASN A 524 7.44 0.86 17.79
C ASN A 524 7.25 0.69 19.32
N PRO A 525 6.70 1.71 20.02
CA PRO A 525 6.97 1.87 21.44
C PRO A 525 5.99 1.17 22.38
N ARG A 526 4.98 0.47 21.84
CA ARG A 526 3.86 -0.07 22.63
C ARG A 526 3.81 -1.59 22.68
N PHE A 527 3.65 -2.11 23.89
CA PHE A 527 3.24 -3.47 24.21
C PHE A 527 2.12 -3.40 25.25
N TYR A 528 0.93 -3.86 24.91
CA TYR A 528 -0.22 -3.86 25.80
C TYR A 528 -1.21 -4.95 25.43
N ASN A 529 -2.28 -5.08 26.21
CA ASN A 529 -3.42 -5.95 25.93
C ASN A 529 -4.66 -5.09 25.69
N ASP A 530 -5.36 -5.31 24.58
CA ASP A 530 -6.67 -4.71 24.29
C ASP A 530 -7.72 -5.82 24.19
N PRO A 531 -8.30 -6.27 25.32
CA PRO A 531 -9.26 -7.37 25.25
C PRO A 531 -10.56 -6.94 24.56
N ARG A 532 -11.14 -7.83 23.75
CA ARG A 532 -12.48 -7.60 23.19
C ARG A 532 -13.50 -7.38 24.30
N THR A 533 -14.37 -6.40 24.13
CA THR A 533 -15.38 -6.00 25.11
C THR A 533 -16.74 -6.64 24.87
N ALA A 534 -17.00 -7.09 23.64
CA ALA A 534 -18.28 -7.69 23.24
C ALA A 534 -18.10 -8.78 22.16
N GLY A 535 -19.23 -9.41 21.79
CA GLY A 535 -19.30 -10.43 20.76
C GLY A 535 -18.90 -11.84 21.23
N PRO A 536 -18.86 -12.82 20.32
CA PRO A 536 -18.56 -14.23 20.64
C PRO A 536 -17.19 -14.44 21.31
N ASN A 537 -16.27 -13.51 21.11
CA ASN A 537 -14.90 -13.53 21.63
C ASN A 537 -14.68 -12.51 22.76
N ALA A 538 -15.73 -12.08 23.47
CA ALA A 538 -15.60 -11.14 24.60
C ALA A 538 -14.61 -11.66 25.65
N GLY A 539 -13.70 -10.79 26.09
CA GLY A 539 -12.60 -11.13 27.00
C GLY A 539 -11.37 -11.73 26.34
N ALA A 540 -11.41 -12.06 25.05
CA ALA A 540 -10.23 -12.55 24.32
C ALA A 540 -9.13 -11.48 24.32
N ALA A 541 -7.93 -11.87 24.74
CA ALA A 541 -6.77 -10.99 24.79
C ALA A 541 -6.24 -10.68 23.39
N GLN A 542 -5.76 -9.45 23.20
CA GLN A 542 -5.13 -8.98 21.97
C GLN A 542 -3.84 -8.29 22.39
N ARG A 543 -2.73 -9.04 22.40
CA ARG A 543 -1.45 -8.63 22.98
C ARG A 543 -0.45 -8.24 21.90
N GLY A 544 0.47 -7.34 22.26
CA GLY A 544 1.48 -6.77 21.37
C GLY A 544 1.17 -5.30 21.13
N ASN A 545 1.02 -4.90 19.86
CA ASN A 545 0.51 -3.59 19.45
C ASN A 545 -0.74 -3.78 18.58
N PRO A 546 -1.90 -4.15 19.15
CA PRO A 546 -3.07 -4.56 18.38
C PRO A 546 -3.76 -3.44 17.58
N ASN A 547 -3.53 -2.17 17.89
CA ASN A 547 -4.23 -1.05 17.24
C ASN A 547 -3.35 -0.17 16.33
N GLY A 548 -2.04 -0.42 16.27
CA GLY A 548 -1.15 0.31 15.36
C GLY A 548 -0.97 1.81 15.59
N HIS A 549 -0.23 2.44 14.68
CA HIS A 549 0.12 3.85 14.73
C HIS A 549 0.53 4.36 13.34
N ILE A 550 0.68 5.68 13.20
CA ILE A 550 1.10 6.34 11.97
C ILE A 550 2.43 7.03 12.26
N ILE A 551 3.51 6.54 11.64
CA ILE A 551 4.82 7.20 11.73
C ILE A 551 4.91 8.31 10.69
N ARG A 552 5.61 9.39 11.01
CA ARG A 552 5.78 10.55 10.13
C ARG A 552 7.22 11.03 10.14
N TRP A 553 7.75 11.41 8.98
CA TRP A 553 9.09 11.99 8.88
C TRP A 553 9.16 13.13 7.87
N ILE A 554 10.22 13.92 7.99
CA ILE A 554 10.62 14.91 6.99
C ILE A 554 12.10 14.77 6.70
N GLU A 555 12.42 14.71 5.41
CA GLU A 555 13.80 14.64 4.93
C GLU A 555 14.55 15.93 5.27
N VAL A 556 15.86 15.81 5.54
CA VAL A 556 16.72 16.98 5.81
C VAL A 556 16.60 18.00 4.67
N SER A 557 16.42 19.27 5.05
CA SER A 557 16.20 20.38 4.13
C SER A 557 14.99 20.22 3.21
N SER A 558 14.01 19.38 3.58
CA SER A 558 12.85 19.04 2.76
C SER A 558 13.24 18.54 1.35
N ASN A 559 14.42 17.90 1.24
CA ASN A 559 14.90 17.33 -0.01
C ASN A 559 14.56 15.83 -0.05
N PRO A 560 13.63 15.38 -0.92
CA PRO A 560 13.29 13.97 -1.03
C PRO A 560 14.46 13.04 -1.31
N ALA A 561 15.57 13.51 -1.87
CA ALA A 561 16.76 12.69 -2.13
C ALA A 561 17.75 12.63 -0.95
N ALA A 562 17.47 13.32 0.16
CA ALA A 562 18.34 13.27 1.34
C ALA A 562 18.44 11.84 1.90
N LEU A 563 19.55 11.57 2.58
CA LEU A 563 19.82 10.27 3.20
C LEU A 563 19.56 10.29 4.71
N GLN A 564 19.02 11.39 5.23
CA GLN A 564 18.72 11.58 6.63
C GLN A 564 17.39 12.32 6.79
N PHE A 565 16.67 11.99 7.84
CA PHE A 565 15.36 12.56 8.16
C PHE A 565 15.17 12.75 9.66
N GLY A 566 14.23 13.62 10.04
CA GLY A 566 13.68 13.68 11.39
C GLY A 566 12.29 13.04 11.41
N TRP A 567 11.95 12.29 12.45
CA TRP A 567 10.66 11.59 12.56
C TRP A 567 9.98 11.77 13.92
N ASP A 568 8.67 11.59 13.94
CA ASP A 568 7.81 11.38 15.11
C ASP A 568 6.69 10.38 14.79
N ILE A 569 5.94 9.94 15.80
CA ILE A 569 4.71 9.18 15.61
C ILE A 569 3.56 10.17 15.60
N PHE A 570 2.95 10.35 14.44
CA PHE A 570 1.87 11.31 14.20
C PHE A 570 0.62 10.98 15.02
N LEU A 571 0.14 9.74 14.94
CA LEU A 571 -1.04 9.27 15.68
C LEU A 571 -0.85 7.83 16.16
N PHE A 572 -1.37 7.53 17.34
CA PHE A 572 -1.44 6.20 17.92
C PHE A 572 -2.89 5.72 17.88
N GLY A 573 -3.18 4.65 17.13
CA GLY A 573 -4.48 3.99 17.17
C GLY A 573 -4.70 3.40 18.55
N ALA A 574 -5.88 3.62 19.13
CA ALA A 574 -6.26 3.16 20.46
C ALA A 574 -7.74 3.41 20.70
N ARG A 575 -8.35 2.62 21.60
CA ARG A 575 -9.66 2.97 22.15
C ARG A 575 -9.57 4.25 22.97
N SER A 576 -10.58 5.12 22.87
CA SER A 576 -10.62 6.36 23.67
C SER A 576 -10.65 6.12 25.18
N THR A 577 -11.06 4.92 25.61
CA THR A 577 -11.09 4.50 27.02
C THR A 577 -9.76 3.98 27.56
N GLN A 578 -8.74 3.82 26.71
CA GLN A 578 -7.42 3.34 27.12
C GLN A 578 -6.62 4.42 27.87
N ASP A 579 -5.65 4.01 28.69
CA ASP A 579 -4.82 4.92 29.47
C ASP A 579 -4.05 5.90 28.57
N THR A 580 -4.19 7.20 28.85
CA THR A 580 -3.64 8.27 28.01
C THR A 580 -2.14 8.52 28.18
N ARG A 581 -1.49 7.80 29.11
CA ARG A 581 -0.05 7.88 29.38
C ARG A 581 0.72 6.71 28.78
N THR A 582 0.06 5.59 28.51
CA THR A 582 0.73 4.36 28.03
C THR A 582 0.19 3.81 26.71
N VAL A 583 -1.09 4.04 26.39
CA VAL A 583 -1.74 3.45 25.20
C VAL A 583 -2.33 4.53 24.29
N ASN A 584 -3.27 5.33 24.79
CA ASN A 584 -3.92 6.41 24.03
C ASN A 584 -3.10 7.72 24.09
N LEU A 585 -1.88 7.64 23.56
CA LEU A 585 -0.91 8.75 23.60
C LEU A 585 -1.35 9.97 22.76
N SER A 586 -2.20 9.75 21.76
CA SER A 586 -2.76 10.81 20.91
C SER A 586 -3.98 11.51 21.50
N GLY A 587 -4.46 11.08 22.67
CA GLY A 587 -5.64 11.69 23.31
C GLY A 587 -6.91 11.53 22.49
N LEU A 588 -7.08 10.37 21.82
CA LEU A 588 -8.25 10.06 21.02
C LEU A 588 -9.52 10.03 21.89
N THR A 589 -10.62 10.53 21.33
CA THR A 589 -11.96 10.55 21.94
C THR A 589 -12.90 9.64 21.17
N ALA A 590 -14.14 9.46 21.63
CA ALA A 590 -15.13 8.66 20.90
C ALA A 590 -15.41 9.20 19.48
N ALA A 591 -15.11 10.47 19.21
CA ALA A 591 -15.26 11.11 17.90
C ALA A 591 -14.20 10.67 16.87
N ASN A 592 -13.08 10.10 17.33
CA ASN A 592 -11.93 9.86 16.46
C ASN A 592 -11.00 8.71 16.89
N ASP A 593 -11.40 7.90 17.87
CA ASP A 593 -10.68 6.67 18.16
C ASP A 593 -10.80 5.67 17.00
N PHE A 594 -9.70 4.98 16.74
CA PHE A 594 -9.54 4.02 15.65
C PHE A 594 -8.51 2.96 16.04
N SER A 595 -8.48 1.89 15.25
CA SER A 595 -7.54 0.78 15.34
C SER A 595 -7.11 0.41 13.93
N SER A 596 -5.93 -0.18 13.81
CA SER A 596 -5.35 -0.64 12.54
C SER A 596 -5.49 0.39 11.42
N PRO A 597 -4.84 1.57 11.57
CA PRO A 597 -4.77 2.49 10.45
C PRO A 597 -4.01 1.78 9.34
N ASP A 598 -4.59 1.81 8.16
CA ASP A 598 -4.06 1.18 6.96
C ASP A 598 -3.95 2.26 5.89
N GLY A 599 -4.97 2.43 5.05
CA GLY A 599 -4.93 3.36 3.94
C GLY A 599 -4.63 4.82 4.31
N LEU A 600 -3.78 5.51 3.54
CA LEU A 600 -3.52 6.95 3.68
C LEU A 600 -3.67 7.71 2.36
N TRP A 601 -4.27 8.90 2.43
CA TRP A 601 -4.35 9.79 1.27
C TRP A 601 -4.37 11.27 1.64
N PHE A 602 -3.58 12.10 0.98
CA PHE A 602 -3.71 13.55 1.10
C PHE A 602 -4.65 14.11 0.04
N GLY A 603 -5.72 14.75 0.51
CA GLY A 603 -6.51 15.65 -0.34
C GLY A 603 -5.69 16.91 -0.70
N ARG A 604 -6.07 17.58 -1.80
CA ARG A 604 -5.40 18.80 -2.26
C ARG A 604 -5.41 19.93 -1.22
N ASN A 605 -6.42 19.95 -0.35
CA ASN A 605 -6.53 20.87 0.78
C ASN A 605 -5.65 20.51 1.98
N GLY A 606 -4.83 19.45 1.91
CA GLY A 606 -3.92 19.04 2.97
C GLY A 606 -4.60 18.27 4.10
N ILE A 607 -5.85 17.86 3.93
CA ILE A 607 -6.48 16.86 4.80
C ILE A 607 -5.85 15.50 4.50
N LEU A 608 -5.35 14.85 5.55
CA LEU A 608 -4.94 13.45 5.52
C LEU A 608 -6.15 12.58 5.84
N TRP A 609 -6.55 11.77 4.88
CA TRP A 609 -7.55 10.73 5.04
C TRP A 609 -6.86 9.45 5.55
N ILE A 610 -7.45 8.84 6.57
CA ILE A 610 -6.94 7.63 7.24
C ILE A 610 -8.02 6.57 7.16
N GLN A 611 -7.73 5.49 6.44
CA GLN A 611 -8.59 4.33 6.25
C GLN A 611 -8.15 3.24 7.25
N THR A 612 -9.04 2.28 7.55
CA THR A 612 -8.73 1.22 8.53
C THR A 612 -9.09 -0.15 7.95
N ASP A 613 -8.18 -1.11 8.09
CA ASP A 613 -8.45 -2.54 8.02
C ASP A 613 -8.22 -3.16 9.39
N ASP A 614 -9.31 -3.42 10.11
CA ASP A 614 -9.24 -3.66 11.55
C ASP A 614 -9.81 -5.02 11.95
N GLY A 615 -8.98 -5.79 12.66
CA GLY A 615 -9.40 -7.01 13.36
C GLY A 615 -9.62 -6.82 14.87
N ALA A 616 -9.14 -5.72 15.45
CA ALA A 616 -9.07 -5.54 16.90
C ALA A 616 -10.25 -4.78 17.51
N TYR A 617 -10.91 -3.93 16.73
CA TYR A 617 -11.98 -3.06 17.21
C TYR A 617 -13.36 -3.40 16.65
N THR A 618 -13.46 -4.52 15.93
CA THR A 618 -14.68 -5.04 15.30
C THR A 618 -15.80 -5.41 16.28
N ASP A 619 -15.52 -5.46 17.60
CA ASP A 619 -16.54 -5.60 18.63
C ASP A 619 -17.28 -4.28 18.94
N VAL A 620 -16.78 -3.15 18.46
CA VAL A 620 -17.30 -1.81 18.77
C VAL A 620 -17.74 -1.06 17.51
N THR A 621 -17.08 -1.28 16.37
CA THR A 621 -17.35 -0.58 15.11
C THR A 621 -16.86 -1.39 13.92
N ASN A 622 -17.49 -1.19 12.76
CA ASN A 622 -16.90 -1.55 11.48
C ASN A 622 -15.76 -0.57 11.14
N CYS A 623 -14.95 -0.94 10.16
CA CYS A 623 -13.89 -0.13 9.60
C CYS A 623 -14.37 1.25 9.13
N MET A 624 -13.48 2.23 9.15
CA MET A 624 -13.82 3.63 9.07
C MET A 624 -12.84 4.44 8.23
N LEU A 625 -13.29 5.63 7.82
CA LEU A 625 -12.46 6.69 7.27
C LEU A 625 -12.42 7.85 8.25
N LEU A 626 -11.23 8.30 8.61
CA LEU A 626 -11.02 9.52 9.40
C LEU A 626 -10.40 10.61 8.52
N ALA A 627 -10.65 11.87 8.90
CA ALA A 627 -9.97 13.02 8.34
C ALA A 627 -9.10 13.66 9.41
N ALA A 628 -7.85 13.96 9.09
CA ALA A 628 -6.90 14.62 9.94
C ALA A 628 -6.33 15.86 9.25
N ILE A 629 -6.08 16.94 10.01
CA ILE A 629 -5.31 18.11 9.55
C ILE A 629 -3.98 18.09 10.30
N PRO A 630 -2.90 17.61 9.66
CA PRO A 630 -1.64 17.44 10.34
C PRO A 630 -0.92 18.77 10.61
N GLY A 631 -0.19 18.82 11.72
CA GLY A 631 0.83 19.84 11.97
C GLY A 631 2.18 19.49 11.35
N SER A 632 3.27 19.90 12.00
CA SER A 632 4.64 19.68 11.50
C SER A 632 5.31 18.50 12.22
N VAL A 633 6.30 17.87 11.60
CA VAL A 633 7.14 16.88 12.29
C VAL A 633 7.78 17.50 13.53
N ARG A 634 7.73 16.80 14.67
CA ARG A 634 8.18 17.26 16.01
C ARG A 634 7.33 18.40 16.60
N ASP A 635 6.06 18.48 16.26
CA ASP A 635 5.13 19.45 16.86
C ASP A 635 4.57 19.06 18.23
N GLY A 636 4.78 17.80 18.67
CA GLY A 636 4.36 17.32 19.97
C GLY A 636 5.51 17.24 20.99
N ALA A 637 5.59 16.13 21.73
CA ALA A 637 6.48 15.98 22.87
C ALA A 637 7.23 14.65 22.89
N THR A 638 8.30 14.59 23.67
CA THR A 638 8.96 13.33 24.01
C THR A 638 8.22 12.68 25.18
N VAL A 639 7.91 11.39 25.08
CA VAL A 639 7.17 10.64 26.10
C VAL A 639 7.90 9.33 26.41
N THR A 640 7.88 8.93 27.68
CA THR A 640 8.32 7.59 28.11
C THR A 640 7.09 6.71 28.32
N VAL A 641 6.95 5.68 27.48
CA VAL A 641 5.90 4.67 27.54
C VAL A 641 6.35 3.56 28.49
N ALA A 642 5.65 3.40 29.61
CA ALA A 642 5.86 2.30 30.54
C ALA A 642 5.05 1.07 30.09
N ASN A 643 5.69 0.17 29.34
CA ASN A 643 5.08 -1.07 28.89
C ASN A 643 5.11 -2.10 30.01
N VAL A 644 3.98 -2.74 30.31
CA VAL A 644 3.85 -3.68 31.44
C VAL A 644 3.29 -5.01 30.96
N ASP A 645 3.93 -6.12 31.37
CA ASP A 645 3.39 -7.47 31.24
C ASP A 645 3.57 -8.25 32.54
N GLY A 646 2.47 -8.45 33.27
CA GLY A 646 2.52 -9.01 34.63
C GLY A 646 3.36 -8.13 35.55
N THR A 647 4.49 -8.65 36.03
CA THR A 647 5.44 -7.92 36.89
C THR A 647 6.60 -7.30 36.11
N ALA A 648 6.74 -7.61 34.82
CA ALA A 648 7.80 -7.06 33.97
C ALA A 648 7.42 -5.67 33.46
N THR A 649 8.39 -4.76 33.37
CA THR A 649 8.20 -3.42 32.83
C THR A 649 9.37 -3.06 31.93
N LYS A 650 9.08 -2.50 30.74
CA LYS A 650 10.08 -1.87 29.87
C LYS A 650 9.64 -0.44 29.55
N ASN A 651 10.49 0.52 29.90
CA ASN A 651 10.29 1.92 29.57
C ASN A 651 10.91 2.22 28.22
N VAL A 652 10.12 2.76 27.30
CA VAL A 652 10.58 3.18 25.97
C VAL A 652 10.32 4.66 25.78
N THR A 653 11.34 5.41 25.38
CA THR A 653 11.17 6.83 25.05
C THR A 653 10.91 6.99 23.57
N THR A 654 9.90 7.77 23.21
CA THR A 654 9.48 8.02 21.83
C THR A 654 9.05 9.48 21.63
N TYR A 655 8.81 9.86 20.37
CA TYR A 655 8.36 11.19 19.97
C TYR A 655 6.92 11.11 19.49
N VAL A 656 6.03 11.78 20.21
CA VAL A 656 4.59 11.79 19.96
C VAL A 656 4.23 13.11 19.28
N GLY A 657 3.49 13.06 18.18
CA GLY A 657 2.95 14.23 17.49
C GLY A 657 1.94 15.00 18.35
N ALA A 658 1.66 16.24 17.98
CA ALA A 658 0.72 17.07 18.72
C ALA A 658 -0.69 16.46 18.76
N GLN A 659 -1.36 16.53 19.91
CA GLN A 659 -2.76 16.16 20.01
C GLN A 659 -3.61 17.07 19.09
N LEU A 660 -4.34 16.44 18.17
CA LEU A 660 -5.08 17.16 17.14
C LEU A 660 -6.36 17.79 17.66
N GLY A 661 -7.05 17.08 18.57
CA GLY A 661 -8.39 17.41 19.04
C GLY A 661 -9.44 17.30 17.93
N GLU A 662 -10.72 17.42 18.29
CA GLU A 662 -11.82 17.24 17.34
C GLU A 662 -11.86 18.31 16.23
N THR A 663 -11.22 19.47 16.41
CA THR A 663 -11.14 20.48 15.33
C THR A 663 -10.31 19.99 14.14
N ARG A 664 -9.37 19.07 14.37
CA ARG A 664 -8.40 18.61 13.36
C ARG A 664 -8.38 17.10 13.16
N LEU A 665 -9.16 16.32 13.90
CA LEU A 665 -9.27 14.87 13.71
C LEU A 665 -10.70 14.40 14.00
N ARG A 666 -11.38 13.87 12.99
CA ARG A 666 -12.77 13.36 13.10
C ARG A 666 -12.98 12.12 12.24
N ARG A 667 -13.81 11.20 12.73
CA ARG A 667 -14.40 10.13 11.92
C ARG A 667 -15.35 10.70 10.88
N PHE A 668 -15.15 10.33 9.62
CA PHE A 668 -15.91 10.80 8.48
C PHE A 668 -16.85 9.71 7.93
N LEU A 669 -16.38 8.48 7.74
CA LEU A 669 -17.19 7.35 7.25
C LEU A 669 -17.06 6.12 8.15
N VAL A 670 -18.12 5.33 8.26
CA VAL A 670 -18.11 3.95 8.77
C VAL A 670 -18.69 3.05 7.68
N GLY A 671 -17.99 1.95 7.40
CA GLY A 671 -18.36 0.97 6.38
C GLY A 671 -19.41 -0.04 6.82
N PRO A 672 -19.87 -0.88 5.88
CA PRO A 672 -20.74 -2.02 6.18
C PRO A 672 -20.03 -3.09 7.02
N LYS A 673 -20.77 -4.14 7.35
CA LYS A 673 -20.31 -5.20 8.25
C LYS A 673 -19.18 -6.00 7.61
N GLU A 674 -18.14 -6.30 8.41
CA GLU A 674 -17.01 -7.16 8.01
C GLU A 674 -16.36 -6.67 6.70
N CYS A 675 -16.30 -5.36 6.50
CA CYS A 675 -15.50 -4.77 5.42
C CYS A 675 -14.26 -4.13 6.03
N GLU A 676 -13.29 -3.83 5.18
CA GLU A 676 -12.33 -2.76 5.42
C GLU A 676 -12.69 -1.52 4.60
N ILE A 677 -12.09 -0.39 4.97
CA ILE A 677 -12.05 0.80 4.14
C ILE A 677 -10.64 0.92 3.60
N THR A 678 -10.52 0.88 2.28
CA THR A 678 -9.26 0.94 1.54
C THR A 678 -9.51 1.65 0.21
N GLY A 679 -8.45 1.99 -0.53
CA GLY A 679 -8.58 2.63 -1.83
C GLY A 679 -9.21 4.02 -1.75
N LEU A 680 -8.42 5.07 -1.96
CA LEU A 680 -8.95 6.43 -1.97
C LEU A 680 -8.36 7.26 -3.10
N ALA A 681 -9.21 7.97 -3.82
CA ALA A 681 -8.80 8.98 -4.79
C ALA A 681 -9.69 10.23 -4.68
N GLU A 682 -9.17 11.38 -5.10
CA GLU A 682 -9.88 12.65 -5.08
C GLU A 682 -9.94 13.25 -6.49
N SER A 683 -11.12 13.73 -6.89
CA SER A 683 -11.25 14.60 -8.07
C SER A 683 -10.36 15.84 -7.94
N ALA A 684 -9.85 16.37 -9.07
CA ALA A 684 -8.86 17.45 -9.01
C ALA A 684 -9.36 18.78 -8.40
N ASP A 685 -10.68 18.97 -8.30
CA ASP A 685 -11.34 20.12 -7.65
C ASP A 685 -11.68 19.88 -6.17
N GLY A 686 -11.39 18.69 -5.64
CA GLY A 686 -11.67 18.31 -4.25
C GLY A 686 -13.15 18.12 -3.92
N LYS A 687 -14.04 18.00 -4.92
CA LYS A 687 -15.50 17.92 -4.69
C LYS A 687 -16.07 16.50 -4.69
N ALA A 688 -15.26 15.51 -5.06
CA ALA A 688 -15.61 14.10 -5.02
C ALA A 688 -14.46 13.27 -4.46
N LEU A 689 -14.81 12.38 -3.53
CA LEU A 689 -13.94 11.37 -2.95
C LEU A 689 -14.40 9.99 -3.44
N PHE A 690 -13.53 9.26 -4.12
CA PHE A 690 -13.73 7.86 -4.47
C PHE A 690 -13.17 7.03 -3.32
N VAL A 691 -13.95 6.08 -2.79
CA VAL A 691 -13.54 5.22 -1.67
C VAL A 691 -13.93 3.78 -1.98
N ASN A 692 -13.05 2.81 -1.76
CA ASN A 692 -13.39 1.40 -1.89
C ASN A 692 -13.86 0.81 -0.56
N ILE A 693 -14.81 -0.12 -0.68
CA ILE A 693 -15.30 -0.96 0.40
C ILE A 693 -14.89 -2.38 0.00
N GLN A 694 -13.88 -2.92 0.67
CA GLN A 694 -13.36 -4.25 0.39
C GLN A 694 -14.16 -5.31 1.15
N HIS A 695 -14.31 -6.47 0.52
CA HIS A 695 -14.74 -7.76 1.10
C HIS A 695 -15.88 -7.77 2.15
N PRO A 696 -16.96 -6.97 2.02
CA PRO A 696 -18.05 -6.98 2.99
C PRO A 696 -18.57 -8.40 3.23
N GLY A 697 -18.70 -8.79 4.50
CA GLY A 697 -19.13 -10.13 4.88
C GLY A 697 -18.00 -11.18 4.83
N GLU A 698 -16.72 -10.82 4.92
CA GLU A 698 -15.61 -11.75 4.74
C GLU A 698 -15.62 -12.99 5.66
N ASP A 699 -16.19 -12.84 6.86
CA ASP A 699 -16.29 -13.85 7.94
C ASP A 699 -17.53 -14.75 7.76
N THR A 700 -18.22 -14.62 6.62
CA THR A 700 -19.40 -15.43 6.29
C THR A 700 -19.08 -16.93 6.30
N ALA A 701 -19.81 -17.68 7.12
CA ALA A 701 -20.02 -19.11 6.93
C ALA A 701 -21.28 -19.31 6.07
N PRO A 702 -21.16 -19.47 4.73
CA PRO A 702 -22.30 -19.35 3.84
C PRO A 702 -23.24 -20.56 3.95
N ASN A 703 -24.54 -20.28 3.92
CA ASN A 703 -25.55 -21.29 3.58
C ASN A 703 -26.14 -20.95 2.21
N PHE A 704 -25.65 -21.62 1.16
CA PHE A 704 -26.05 -21.35 -0.22
C PHE A 704 -27.51 -21.73 -0.51
N ALA A 705 -28.09 -22.69 0.22
CA ALA A 705 -29.48 -23.08 0.06
C ALA A 705 -30.44 -21.99 0.55
N THR A 706 -30.11 -21.35 1.69
CA THR A 706 -30.93 -20.27 2.28
C THR A 706 -30.46 -18.87 1.90
N ARG A 707 -29.36 -18.74 1.14
CA ARG A 707 -28.71 -17.47 0.78
C ARG A 707 -28.39 -16.61 2.01
N THR A 708 -27.84 -17.24 3.03
CA THR A 708 -27.45 -16.57 4.27
C THR A 708 -25.97 -16.17 4.22
N TYR A 709 -25.72 -14.87 4.32
CA TYR A 709 -24.39 -14.26 4.29
C TYR A 709 -24.23 -13.26 5.47
N GLY A 710 -22.99 -12.97 5.85
CA GLY A 710 -22.62 -12.08 6.96
C GLY A 710 -22.90 -10.59 6.68
N SER A 711 -22.89 -10.22 5.40
CA SER A 711 -23.33 -8.92 4.85
C SER A 711 -24.25 -9.17 3.65
N TYR A 712 -24.99 -8.15 3.23
CA TYR A 712 -25.73 -8.11 1.97
C TYR A 712 -25.40 -6.85 1.17
N TRP A 713 -24.44 -6.05 1.63
CA TRP A 713 -24.03 -4.82 0.97
C TRP A 713 -23.34 -5.12 -0.38
N PRO A 714 -23.55 -4.32 -1.44
CA PRO A 714 -24.35 -3.09 -1.50
C PRO A 714 -25.80 -3.28 -1.92
N ASP A 715 -26.16 -4.45 -2.46
CA ASP A 715 -27.43 -4.65 -3.15
C ASP A 715 -28.60 -4.98 -2.17
N GLY A 716 -28.28 -5.43 -0.96
CA GLY A 716 -29.24 -5.74 0.11
C GLY A 716 -30.03 -7.04 -0.11
N GLY A 717 -31.02 -7.26 0.77
CA GLY A 717 -31.95 -8.38 0.67
C GLY A 717 -31.29 -9.75 0.88
N SER A 718 -31.16 -10.53 -0.19
CA SER A 718 -30.53 -11.88 -0.18
C SER A 718 -29.38 -12.01 -1.18
N ALA A 719 -28.87 -10.88 -1.68
CA ALA A 719 -27.76 -10.83 -2.62
C ALA A 719 -26.47 -11.32 -1.97
N ARG A 720 -25.55 -11.88 -2.77
CA ARG A 720 -24.18 -12.10 -2.29
C ARG A 720 -23.49 -10.75 -2.09
N PRO A 721 -22.68 -10.58 -1.03
CA PRO A 721 -21.89 -9.37 -0.85
C PRO A 721 -20.99 -9.09 -2.05
N ARG A 722 -20.72 -7.81 -2.30
CA ARG A 722 -19.84 -7.38 -3.39
C ARG A 722 -18.95 -6.25 -2.89
N SER A 723 -17.64 -6.38 -3.11
CA SER A 723 -16.72 -5.25 -3.02
C SER A 723 -17.19 -4.14 -3.96
N ALA A 724 -17.06 -2.88 -3.56
CA ALA A 724 -17.47 -1.77 -4.42
C ALA A 724 -16.78 -0.44 -4.12
N THR A 725 -16.65 0.35 -5.17
CA THR A 725 -16.27 1.76 -5.13
C THR A 725 -17.50 2.61 -4.93
N ILE A 726 -17.47 3.47 -3.92
CA ILE A 726 -18.44 4.55 -3.72
C ILE A 726 -17.83 5.89 -4.12
N VAL A 727 -18.69 6.86 -4.42
CA VAL A 727 -18.34 8.26 -4.58
C VAL A 727 -19.06 9.07 -3.53
N ILE A 728 -18.30 9.84 -2.77
CA ILE A 728 -18.81 10.75 -1.74
C ILE A 728 -18.74 12.17 -2.28
N THR A 729 -19.87 12.87 -2.24
CA THR A 729 -19.98 14.29 -2.61
C THR A 729 -20.72 15.05 -1.52
N ARG A 730 -20.52 16.38 -1.47
CA ARG A 730 -21.38 17.24 -0.67
C ARG A 730 -22.69 17.51 -1.40
N THR A 731 -23.78 17.56 -0.66
CA THR A 731 -25.11 17.86 -1.22
C THR A 731 -25.20 19.28 -1.77
N ASP A 732 -24.39 20.21 -1.25
CA ASP A 732 -24.25 21.59 -1.74
C ASP A 732 -23.22 21.77 -2.88
N GLY A 733 -22.53 20.70 -3.29
CA GLY A 733 -21.47 20.74 -4.31
C GLY A 733 -20.17 21.42 -3.88
N GLY A 734 -19.96 21.61 -2.57
CA GLY A 734 -18.72 22.14 -2.00
C GLY A 734 -17.55 21.15 -2.02
N VAL A 735 -16.40 21.63 -1.55
CA VAL A 735 -15.18 20.82 -1.35
C VAL A 735 -15.35 19.90 -0.15
N ILE A 736 -14.87 18.66 -0.26
CA ILE A 736 -14.97 17.66 0.80
C ILE A 736 -14.11 18.07 2.00
N GLY A 737 -14.68 17.94 3.21
CA GLY A 737 -13.96 18.06 4.47
C GLY A 737 -13.87 19.46 5.09
N VAL A 738 -14.19 20.53 4.35
CA VAL A 738 -13.99 21.94 4.77
C VAL A 738 -15.25 22.78 4.92
#